data_AF-A0A356NB00-F1
#
_entry.id   AF-A0A356NB00-F1
#
_cell.length_a   1.000
_cell.length_b   1.000
_cell.length_c   1.000
_cell.angle_alpha   90.00
_cell.angle_beta   90.00
_cell.angle_gamma   90.00
#
_symmetry.space_group_name_H-M   'P 1'
#
loop_
_entity.id
_entity.type
_entity.pdbx_description
1 polymer ?
#
loop_
_entity_poly.entity_id
_entity_poly.type
_entity_poly.pdbx_seq_one_letter_code
_entity_poly.pdbx_strand_id
1 'polypeptide(L)'
;MHLLYFCGKRVQICIRFLIGRKRMKKFSFVLAITLVLILCTALVACNSTDSNTEEPQNPSVPVVYVVTVHPNNGEKTFTWTIDDDIPTIERTGYSMDGIYLDSLFRTATSFEALKKIGFSSDLDVYVKWVSHKHEFGEWHVLNMPSHTEKGLRVWYCSLCNAEEYEDMPTIGEHKFSEEWTIDVEPTYFTKGEKSHHCTISGCKERRDVTDIPRTPSGTHTHTYIKTKSVPATCTSSGFEIDVCEVCGAERRQEIAQIENLDKHSKLLSGEQCDFCGYTCISSVKGSILMYNQDANAFCAEFYGKEVPSSSFGMYHSVISLAYLDESVESLPTDSFRNWLALDHIELPTSIKTIGDNVFAGCAKLKNISLPSSVTSVGKSVLVNSLWYQNQNDGVIYSNDIALGVKGACKKIEELKDDTRVMASGLFANHSELSVITIPQNVLFIGEKIFENCIGLTAAYFNATNATFQDGLFKNVTSLENVVFSENVTNMGKGTLIGCSGLTTLTLSNGYVSWIDCFSGEEFANSVKVRGYYIPNGLEHISIAGGSRVAGFEGCTMIKSIEIPNSVTNIGYNAFYGCWGLTSINIPDSVTSIDKNAFYSCSRIKDINIQSLEKWCAIDFENNSSNPLVNSTNARLYIDGAIPTGDFTIPNEITSIPANALKNCTGLTSITVSDNVTSIGYGAFSGCSSLESITIPFVGAKANVTSSDYKYPLGYIFGTDSYDGGVGTKQYYYDSTSQKREQYYYIPSSLRHITVSDGNILAYAFYNCCDLTSVTLPDSVSSIGDYAFEYCYGLETVNYTGTKEQWEAILIGEYNTSLINATKNYEYVA
;
A
#
# COMPACT_ATOMS: atom_id res chain seq x y z
N MET A 1 26.26 44.23 -34.85
CA MET A 1 27.54 44.34 -34.12
C MET A 1 27.28 43.90 -32.69
N HIS A 2 27.32 42.60 -32.38
CA HIS A 2 28.45 41.67 -32.25
C HIS A 2 29.13 41.72 -30.88
N LEU A 3 29.15 40.53 -30.24
CA LEU A 3 29.73 40.10 -28.96
C LEU A 3 28.91 40.53 -27.71
N LEU A 4 28.28 39.68 -26.90
CA LEU A 4 28.18 38.21 -26.70
C LEU A 4 26.78 37.96 -26.10
N TYR A 5 25.83 37.25 -26.70
CA TYR A 5 25.64 35.78 -26.71
C TYR A 5 25.60 35.12 -25.31
N PHE A 6 24.40 34.93 -24.73
CA PHE A 6 23.76 33.60 -24.54
C PHE A 6 22.38 33.71 -23.82
N CYS A 7 21.35 33.12 -24.47
CA CYS A 7 20.03 32.59 -24.05
C CYS A 7 19.27 33.16 -22.84
N GLY A 8 17.96 33.43 -22.87
CA GLY A 8 16.92 33.07 -23.84
C GLY A 8 16.14 31.80 -23.45
N LYS A 9 14.83 31.97 -23.23
CA LYS A 9 13.71 31.03 -23.47
C LYS A 9 13.74 29.61 -22.88
N ARG A 10 12.57 29.28 -22.29
CA ARG A 10 11.81 28.02 -22.45
C ARG A 10 12.43 26.72 -21.89
N VAL A 11 11.51 25.91 -21.34
CA VAL A 11 11.45 24.45 -21.53
C VAL A 11 12.36 23.58 -20.63
N GLN A 12 11.74 22.54 -20.08
CA GLN A 12 12.28 21.20 -19.77
C GLN A 12 13.58 21.02 -18.97
N ILE A 13 13.42 20.27 -17.86
CA ILE A 13 14.01 18.93 -17.63
C ILE A 13 15.53 18.78 -17.83
N CYS A 14 16.19 18.67 -16.67
CA CYS A 14 17.25 17.75 -16.25
C CYS A 14 18.65 17.77 -16.92
N ILE A 15 19.70 17.75 -16.08
CA ILE A 15 20.57 16.57 -15.78
C ILE A 15 21.98 17.03 -15.31
N ARG A 16 22.43 16.45 -14.17
CA ARG A 16 23.83 16.25 -13.70
C ARG A 16 24.68 17.46 -13.31
N PHE A 17 25.64 17.37 -12.39
CA PHE A 17 25.98 16.49 -11.27
C PHE A 17 27.26 17.12 -10.70
N LEU A 18 27.37 17.09 -9.38
CA LEU A 18 28.61 16.99 -8.60
C LEU A 18 29.53 18.21 -8.38
N ILE A 19 29.57 18.56 -7.09
CA ILE A 19 30.76 18.53 -6.23
C ILE A 19 31.92 19.46 -6.61
N GLY A 20 32.02 20.54 -5.83
CA GLY A 20 33.29 21.12 -5.40
C GLY A 20 33.37 21.14 -3.87
N ARG A 21 33.72 20.00 -3.27
CA ARG A 21 34.08 19.86 -1.84
C ARG A 21 35.14 20.91 -1.45
N LYS A 22 35.02 21.51 -0.26
CA LYS A 22 35.90 21.18 0.89
C LYS A 22 35.66 22.05 2.13
N ARG A 23 35.69 21.33 3.26
CA ARG A 23 36.10 21.70 4.63
C ARG A 23 35.05 22.34 5.55
N MET A 24 34.48 21.42 6.34
CA MET A 24 34.20 21.59 7.77
C MET A 24 35.34 22.33 8.50
N LYS A 25 34.98 23.24 9.42
CA LYS A 25 35.22 23.06 10.87
C LYS A 25 34.78 24.28 11.68
N LYS A 26 34.08 23.95 12.77
CA LYS A 26 34.05 24.58 14.10
C LYS A 26 33.37 25.95 14.24
N PHE A 27 32.38 25.95 15.15
CA PHE A 27 31.98 27.03 16.05
C PHE A 27 31.44 28.29 15.35
N SER A 28 30.21 28.73 15.62
CA SER A 28 29.72 28.99 16.96
C SER A 28 28.26 28.60 17.14
N PHE A 29 28.04 27.87 18.22
CA PHE A 29 26.82 27.36 18.84
C PHE A 29 25.84 28.48 19.27
N VAL A 30 26.01 29.71 18.76
CA VAL A 30 25.33 30.94 19.21
C VAL A 30 24.30 31.44 18.18
N LEU A 31 24.32 30.97 16.93
CA LEU A 31 23.35 31.40 15.91
C LEU A 31 22.11 30.49 15.80
N ALA A 32 22.16 29.26 16.34
CA ALA A 32 21.00 28.36 16.39
C ALA A 32 20.18 28.51 17.69
N ILE A 33 20.78 29.03 18.75
CA ILE A 33 20.12 29.22 20.05
C ILE A 33 19.18 30.45 20.04
N THR A 34 19.42 31.46 19.19
CA THR A 34 18.52 32.61 19.03
C THR A 34 17.27 32.30 18.18
N LEU A 35 17.30 31.25 17.35
CA LEU A 35 16.19 30.86 16.48
C LEU A 35 15.25 29.81 17.12
N VAL A 36 15.70 29.13 18.18
CA VAL A 36 14.92 28.10 18.88
C VAL A 36 14.28 28.63 20.18
N LEU A 37 14.75 29.76 20.73
CA LEU A 37 14.14 30.42 21.90
C LEU A 37 12.96 31.35 21.55
N ILE A 38 12.66 31.59 20.27
CA ILE A 38 11.52 32.44 19.84
C ILE A 38 10.30 31.60 19.41
N LEU A 39 10.45 30.30 19.17
CA LEU A 39 9.40 29.49 18.55
C LEU A 39 8.65 28.52 19.47
N CYS A 40 9.05 28.28 20.72
CA CYS A 40 8.30 27.38 21.63
C CYS A 40 8.59 27.63 23.11
N THR A 41 7.90 28.59 23.73
CA THR A 41 7.37 28.59 25.11
C THR A 41 6.57 29.89 25.20
N ALA A 42 5.24 29.92 25.18
CA ALA A 42 4.31 29.01 25.79
C ALA A 42 2.99 28.98 24.99
N LEU A 43 2.48 27.77 24.75
CA LEU A 43 1.06 27.55 24.97
C LEU A 43 0.77 27.96 26.42
N VAL A 44 -0.19 28.85 26.62
CA VAL A 44 -1.46 28.55 27.32
C VAL A 44 -2.16 29.86 27.66
N ALA A 45 -3.45 29.88 27.29
CA ALA A 45 -4.52 30.69 27.85
C ALA A 45 -4.60 32.18 27.46
N CYS A 46 -5.61 32.42 26.62
CA CYS A 46 -6.72 33.33 26.89
C CYS A 46 -6.46 34.84 26.86
N ASN A 47 -7.27 35.46 26.00
CA ASN A 47 -7.83 36.79 26.11
C ASN A 47 -6.95 38.02 25.84
N SER A 48 -7.52 38.80 24.91
CA SER A 48 -7.81 40.23 25.03
C SER A 48 -6.76 41.26 24.57
N THR A 49 -7.31 42.19 23.80
CA THR A 49 -7.02 43.63 23.73
C THR A 49 -5.76 44.10 23.03
N ASP A 50 -6.03 44.81 21.93
CA ASP A 50 -5.53 46.13 21.55
C ASP A 50 -4.03 46.42 21.57
N SER A 51 -3.53 46.77 20.38
CA SER A 51 -2.58 47.88 20.26
C SER A 51 -2.82 48.68 18.97
N ASN A 52 -3.54 49.79 19.13
CA ASN A 52 -3.29 51.10 18.50
C ASN A 52 -1.77 51.37 18.34
N THR A 53 -1.20 52.07 17.34
CA THR A 53 -1.60 53.22 16.51
C THR A 53 -0.52 53.41 15.42
N GLU A 54 -0.89 53.80 14.19
CA GLU A 54 -0.49 55.07 13.54
C GLU A 54 -0.96 55.11 12.06
N GLU A 55 -1.73 56.15 11.75
CA GLU A 55 -2.27 56.61 10.45
C GLU A 55 -1.21 56.76 9.34
N PRO A 56 -1.56 56.81 8.02
CA PRO A 56 -2.69 57.58 7.48
C PRO A 56 -3.43 56.95 6.27
N GLN A 57 -4.39 57.72 5.75
CA GLN A 57 -5.02 57.66 4.41
C GLN A 57 -6.48 57.18 4.41
N ASN A 58 -7.38 58.13 4.70
CA ASN A 58 -8.63 58.40 3.96
C ASN A 58 -9.12 57.29 2.99
N PRO A 59 -10.10 56.46 3.38
CA PRO A 59 -10.80 55.62 2.43
C PRO A 59 -11.90 56.43 1.74
N SER A 60 -11.59 56.76 0.49
CA SER A 60 -12.50 57.10 -0.60
C SER A 60 -13.93 56.64 -0.37
N VAL A 61 -14.82 57.61 -0.21
CA VAL A 61 -16.29 57.51 -0.25
C VAL A 61 -16.72 56.52 -1.35
N PRO A 62 -17.54 55.48 -1.07
CA PRO A 62 -18.22 54.77 -2.13
C PRO A 62 -19.25 55.73 -2.74
N VAL A 63 -18.91 56.26 -3.91
CA VAL A 63 -19.83 57.02 -4.76
C VAL A 63 -20.99 56.11 -5.13
N VAL A 64 -22.16 56.35 -4.57
CA VAL A 64 -23.40 55.73 -5.04
C VAL A 64 -23.78 56.40 -6.35
N TYR A 65 -23.75 55.65 -7.45
CA TYR A 65 -24.20 56.12 -8.76
C TYR A 65 -25.69 55.85 -8.90
N VAL A 66 -26.49 56.91 -8.91
CA VAL A 66 -27.89 56.85 -9.35
C VAL A 66 -27.91 57.19 -10.84
N VAL A 67 -28.31 56.23 -11.68
CA VAL A 67 -28.54 56.46 -13.10
C VAL A 67 -30.04 56.57 -13.34
N THR A 68 -30.51 57.76 -13.69
CA THR A 68 -31.91 57.99 -14.08
C THR A 68 -32.01 57.96 -15.60
N VAL A 69 -32.75 56.99 -16.15
CA VAL A 69 -33.06 56.93 -17.59
C VAL A 69 -34.50 57.37 -17.81
N HIS A 70 -34.70 58.42 -18.60
CA HIS A 70 -36.03 58.88 -19.03
C HIS A 70 -36.32 58.36 -20.44
N PRO A 71 -37.35 57.53 -20.66
CA PRO A 71 -37.91 57.36 -21.99
C PRO A 71 -38.69 58.64 -22.36
N ASN A 72 -38.51 59.08 -23.61
CA ASN A 72 -39.09 60.29 -24.17
C ASN A 72 -40.61 60.12 -24.36
N ASN A 73 -41.37 60.26 -23.28
CA ASN A 73 -42.67 60.88 -23.16
C ASN A 73 -43.11 60.71 -21.71
N GLY A 74 -43.11 61.83 -20.99
CA GLY A 74 -43.21 61.90 -19.54
C GLY A 74 -44.31 61.02 -18.94
N GLU A 75 -43.91 60.30 -17.90
CA GLU A 75 -44.67 59.74 -16.78
C GLU A 75 -44.28 58.28 -16.51
N LYS A 76 -43.15 58.12 -15.80
CA LYS A 76 -42.93 57.17 -14.68
C LYS A 76 -41.44 57.11 -14.32
N THR A 77 -41.15 57.17 -13.03
CA THR A 77 -39.82 56.94 -12.46
C THR A 77 -39.76 55.49 -12.01
N PHE A 78 -38.73 54.73 -12.42
CA PHE A 78 -38.45 53.42 -11.87
C PHE A 78 -37.18 53.48 -11.03
N THR A 79 -37.24 52.94 -9.81
CA THR A 79 -36.10 52.79 -8.90
C THR A 79 -35.95 51.30 -8.62
N TRP A 80 -34.74 50.76 -8.72
CA TRP A 80 -34.46 49.37 -8.35
C TRP A 80 -33.37 49.28 -7.29
N THR A 81 -33.55 48.31 -6.42
CA THR A 81 -32.58 47.80 -5.45
C THR A 81 -32.35 46.34 -5.81
N ILE A 82 -31.11 45.88 -5.97
CA ILE A 82 -30.80 44.52 -6.40
C ILE A 82 -30.73 43.63 -5.15
N ASP A 83 -31.70 42.73 -4.96
CA ASP A 83 -31.58 41.50 -4.16
C ASP A 83 -32.63 40.49 -4.68
N ASP A 84 -32.11 39.39 -5.25
CA ASP A 84 -32.66 38.08 -5.68
C ASP A 84 -34.10 37.88 -6.27
N ASP A 85 -34.12 37.05 -7.34
CA ASP A 85 -35.21 36.45 -8.13
C ASP A 85 -35.87 37.25 -9.29
N ILE A 86 -35.69 36.73 -10.52
CA ILE A 86 -36.22 37.28 -11.80
C ILE A 86 -37.49 36.50 -12.23
N PRO A 87 -38.63 37.15 -12.50
CA PRO A 87 -39.84 36.48 -13.01
C PRO A 87 -39.94 36.46 -14.55
N THR A 88 -40.45 35.35 -15.09
CA THR A 88 -40.81 35.16 -16.52
C THR A 88 -42.16 35.80 -16.85
N ILE A 89 -42.29 36.46 -18.01
CA ILE A 89 -43.55 37.05 -18.48
C ILE A 89 -43.90 36.49 -19.87
N GLU A 90 -45.06 35.86 -20.01
CA GLU A 90 -45.60 35.45 -21.31
C GLU A 90 -46.39 36.60 -21.97
N ARG A 91 -46.08 36.90 -23.23
CA ARG A 91 -46.94 37.67 -24.13
C ARG A 91 -46.92 37.05 -25.52
N THR A 92 -48.08 36.91 -26.13
CA THR A 92 -48.30 36.27 -27.44
C THR A 92 -47.32 36.75 -28.53
N GLY A 93 -46.46 35.84 -28.99
CA GLY A 93 -45.77 35.93 -30.29
C GLY A 93 -44.24 35.99 -30.29
N TYR A 94 -43.56 36.26 -29.16
CA TYR A 94 -42.09 36.25 -29.08
C TYR A 94 -41.62 35.76 -27.71
N SER A 95 -40.71 34.78 -27.68
CA SER A 95 -39.90 34.46 -26.51
C SER A 95 -38.65 35.34 -26.53
N MET A 96 -38.44 36.13 -25.48
CA MET A 96 -37.13 36.69 -25.17
C MET A 96 -36.68 36.04 -23.88
N ASP A 97 -35.74 35.11 -23.99
CA ASP A 97 -34.91 34.73 -22.84
C ASP A 97 -34.12 35.95 -22.39
N GLY A 98 -34.08 36.16 -21.07
CA GLY A 98 -33.29 37.20 -20.44
C GLY A 98 -31.85 37.19 -20.96
N ILE A 99 -31.34 38.39 -21.21
CA ILE A 99 -30.00 38.65 -21.72
C ILE A 99 -28.97 37.95 -20.83
N TYR A 100 -28.17 37.07 -21.43
CA TYR A 100 -26.97 36.51 -20.81
C TYR A 100 -25.96 37.64 -20.57
N LEU A 101 -25.72 38.02 -19.32
CA LEU A 101 -24.54 38.81 -18.96
C LEU A 101 -23.36 37.84 -18.81
N ASP A 102 -22.70 37.54 -19.93
CA ASP A 102 -21.43 36.81 -19.91
C ASP A 102 -20.31 37.64 -19.24
N SER A 103 -19.34 36.93 -18.68
CA SER A 103 -18.06 37.34 -18.09
C SER A 103 -17.26 38.41 -18.86
N LEU A 104 -17.56 38.65 -20.14
CA LEU A 104 -16.94 39.70 -20.96
C LEU A 104 -17.31 41.13 -20.53
N PHE A 105 -18.42 41.34 -19.81
CA PHE A 105 -18.83 42.68 -19.36
C PHE A 105 -18.06 43.18 -18.12
N ARG A 106 -17.47 42.28 -17.31
CA ARG A 106 -16.69 42.66 -16.11
C ARG A 106 -15.30 43.21 -16.42
N THR A 107 -14.81 43.08 -17.66
CA THR A 107 -13.42 43.47 -18.01
C THR A 107 -13.29 44.73 -18.87
N ALA A 108 -14.38 45.41 -19.24
CA ALA A 108 -14.31 46.65 -20.01
C ALA A 108 -14.19 47.87 -19.09
N THR A 109 -12.99 48.45 -18.99
CA THR A 109 -12.68 49.60 -18.12
C THR A 109 -12.81 50.96 -18.79
N SER A 110 -13.26 51.03 -20.06
CA SER A 110 -13.56 52.32 -20.72
C SER A 110 -14.55 52.20 -21.89
N PHE A 111 -15.20 53.32 -22.19
CA PHE A 111 -16.20 53.47 -23.25
C PHE A 111 -15.66 53.19 -24.66
N GLU A 112 -14.36 53.44 -24.92
CA GLU A 112 -13.75 53.12 -26.21
C GLU A 112 -13.47 51.62 -26.42
N ALA A 113 -13.40 50.83 -25.35
CA ALA A 113 -13.33 49.37 -25.46
C ALA A 113 -14.68 48.77 -25.90
N LEU A 114 -15.79 49.44 -25.58
CA LEU A 114 -17.15 49.01 -25.93
C LEU A 114 -17.52 49.33 -27.39
N LYS A 115 -17.00 50.43 -27.97
CA LYS A 115 -17.21 50.76 -29.41
C LYS A 115 -16.55 49.76 -30.37
N LYS A 116 -15.44 49.14 -29.97
CA LYS A 116 -14.67 48.20 -30.82
C LYS A 116 -15.38 46.86 -31.10
N ILE A 117 -16.47 46.57 -30.38
CA ILE A 117 -17.20 45.30 -30.40
C ILE A 117 -18.54 45.39 -31.17
N GLY A 118 -18.80 46.51 -31.87
CA GLY A 118 -19.83 46.58 -32.91
C GLY A 118 -21.20 47.16 -32.51
N PHE A 119 -21.31 47.93 -31.43
CA PHE A 119 -22.54 48.68 -31.15
C PHE A 119 -22.57 50.02 -31.88
N SER A 120 -23.58 50.22 -32.73
CA SER A 120 -23.84 51.46 -33.46
C SER A 120 -25.32 51.86 -33.33
N SER A 121 -25.66 52.70 -32.36
CA SER A 121 -26.74 53.70 -32.43
C SER A 121 -26.91 54.43 -31.09
N ASP A 122 -27.34 55.70 -31.21
CA ASP A 122 -27.21 56.78 -30.24
C ASP A 122 -28.16 56.70 -29.03
N LEU A 123 -27.63 56.90 -27.82
CA LEU A 123 -28.42 57.25 -26.64
C LEU A 123 -27.66 58.31 -25.82
N ASP A 124 -28.15 59.55 -25.82
CA ASP A 124 -27.61 60.66 -25.02
C ASP A 124 -28.23 60.66 -23.61
N VAL A 125 -27.40 60.78 -22.56
CA VAL A 125 -27.84 60.95 -21.16
C VAL A 125 -27.04 62.10 -20.50
N TYR A 126 -27.73 63.06 -19.86
CA TYR A 126 -27.14 64.19 -19.12
C TYR A 126 -27.24 63.99 -17.60
N VAL A 127 -26.25 64.49 -16.83
CA VAL A 127 -26.16 64.40 -15.35
C VAL A 127 -25.88 65.79 -14.73
N LYS A 128 -26.48 66.12 -13.57
CA LYS A 128 -26.24 67.38 -12.80
C LYS A 128 -26.03 67.09 -11.29
N TRP A 129 -25.13 67.84 -10.61
CA TRP A 129 -24.66 67.60 -9.22
C TRP A 129 -24.76 68.84 -8.30
N VAL A 130 -25.11 68.70 -7.00
CA VAL A 130 -24.96 69.73 -5.92
C VAL A 130 -24.86 69.09 -4.50
N SER A 131 -24.05 69.64 -3.56
CA SER A 131 -23.78 69.12 -2.18
C SER A 131 -24.42 69.94 -1.01
N HIS A 132 -24.70 69.34 0.17
CA HIS A 132 -25.20 70.02 1.39
C HIS A 132 -24.49 69.56 2.71
N LYS A 133 -24.83 70.15 3.87
CA LYS A 133 -24.19 69.97 5.21
C LYS A 133 -25.08 69.13 6.17
N HIS A 134 -24.51 68.23 6.97
CA HIS A 134 -25.25 67.20 7.74
C HIS A 134 -25.78 67.64 9.12
N GLU A 135 -27.04 67.34 9.40
CA GLU A 135 -27.68 67.36 10.74
C GLU A 135 -28.19 65.95 11.06
N PHE A 136 -27.79 65.37 12.20
CA PHE A 136 -28.10 63.98 12.58
C PHE A 136 -29.29 63.90 13.56
N GLY A 137 -30.22 63.00 13.27
CA GLY A 137 -31.51 62.82 13.98
C GLY A 137 -31.43 61.91 15.21
N GLU A 138 -32.48 61.12 15.48
CA GLU A 138 -32.47 60.14 16.58
C GLU A 138 -31.59 58.91 16.26
N TRP A 139 -31.02 58.29 17.30
CA TRP A 139 -30.12 57.14 17.15
C TRP A 139 -30.88 55.82 17.13
N HIS A 140 -30.26 54.83 16.50
CA HIS A 140 -30.72 53.46 16.42
C HIS A 140 -29.62 52.51 16.93
N VAL A 141 -30.01 51.46 17.65
CA VAL A 141 -29.07 50.43 18.12
C VAL A 141 -28.80 49.46 16.97
N LEU A 142 -27.53 49.32 16.58
CA LEU A 142 -27.11 48.34 15.60
C LEU A 142 -26.83 47.00 16.26
N ASN A 143 -26.09 47.02 17.37
CA ASN A 143 -25.85 45.84 18.19
C ASN A 143 -26.15 46.16 19.65
N MET A 144 -27.00 45.35 20.26
CA MET A 144 -27.24 45.44 21.70
C MET A 144 -25.99 44.99 22.47
N PRO A 145 -25.63 45.63 23.60
CA PRO A 145 -24.52 45.17 24.43
C PRO A 145 -24.78 43.75 24.96
N SER A 146 -23.71 42.99 25.18
CA SER A 146 -23.74 41.67 25.82
C SER A 146 -23.06 41.74 27.20
N HIS A 147 -22.99 40.59 27.89
CA HIS A 147 -22.31 40.48 29.19
C HIS A 147 -20.79 40.73 29.08
N THR A 148 -20.19 40.42 27.93
CA THR A 148 -18.73 40.51 27.71
C THR A 148 -18.33 41.51 26.63
N GLU A 149 -19.25 41.97 25.78
CA GLU A 149 -18.97 42.87 24.65
C GLU A 149 -19.90 44.09 24.63
N LYS A 150 -19.34 45.26 24.31
CA LYS A 150 -20.09 46.52 24.23
C LYS A 150 -21.04 46.51 23.03
N GLY A 151 -22.18 47.17 23.18
CA GLY A 151 -23.13 47.38 22.09
C GLY A 151 -22.70 48.56 21.22
N LEU A 152 -23.38 48.78 20.11
CA LEU A 152 -23.07 49.88 19.19
C LEU A 152 -24.37 50.51 18.70
N ARG A 153 -24.46 51.83 18.76
CA ARG A 153 -25.58 52.61 18.19
C ARG A 153 -25.09 53.61 17.17
N VAL A 154 -25.97 53.96 16.24
CA VAL A 154 -25.69 54.84 15.09
C VAL A 154 -26.73 55.96 14.98
N TRP A 155 -26.31 57.15 14.56
CA TRP A 155 -27.19 58.26 14.17
C TRP A 155 -27.18 58.42 12.65
N TYR A 156 -28.32 58.79 12.09
CA TYR A 156 -28.44 59.07 10.66
C TYR A 156 -28.69 60.54 10.38
N CYS A 157 -28.02 61.08 9.36
CA CYS A 157 -28.34 62.40 8.84
C CYS A 157 -29.60 62.33 7.98
N SER A 158 -30.63 63.10 8.33
CA SER A 158 -31.96 63.03 7.72
C SER A 158 -32.04 63.46 6.26
N LEU A 159 -30.96 64.01 5.70
CA LEU A 159 -30.93 64.57 4.34
C LEU A 159 -30.02 63.79 3.38
N CYS A 160 -29.05 63.03 3.88
CA CYS A 160 -28.11 62.27 3.05
C CYS A 160 -27.88 60.82 3.51
N ASN A 161 -28.47 60.41 4.64
CA ASN A 161 -28.23 59.11 5.28
C ASN A 161 -26.77 58.82 5.68
N ALA A 162 -25.92 59.84 5.85
CA ALA A 162 -24.62 59.64 6.49
C ALA A 162 -24.80 59.11 7.92
N GLU A 163 -23.85 58.32 8.40
CA GLU A 163 -23.91 57.57 9.66
C GLU A 163 -22.79 58.00 10.62
N GLU A 164 -23.10 58.11 11.92
CA GLU A 164 -22.13 58.35 13.02
C GLU A 164 -22.35 57.33 14.14
N TYR A 165 -21.31 56.81 14.79
CA TYR A 165 -21.39 55.62 15.66
C TYR A 165 -20.87 55.88 17.09
N GLU A 166 -21.49 55.26 18.12
CA GLU A 166 -21.05 55.31 19.53
C GLU A 166 -21.24 53.95 20.23
N ASP A 167 -20.25 53.57 21.05
CA ASP A 167 -20.27 52.35 21.87
C ASP A 167 -21.19 52.46 23.10
N MET A 168 -21.96 51.40 23.35
CA MET A 168 -22.83 51.22 24.53
C MET A 168 -22.16 50.28 25.57
N PRO A 169 -22.21 50.56 26.87
CA PRO A 169 -21.53 49.75 27.91
C PRO A 169 -22.10 48.32 28.07
N THR A 170 -21.30 47.39 28.60
CA THR A 170 -21.66 45.96 28.83
C THR A 170 -22.65 45.76 29.98
N ILE A 171 -23.37 44.61 29.96
CA ILE A 171 -24.53 44.35 30.83
C ILE A 171 -24.16 43.72 32.21
N GLY A 172 -22.92 43.27 32.45
CA GLY A 172 -22.44 42.72 33.74
C GLY A 172 -22.33 41.18 33.79
N GLU A 173 -22.20 40.54 34.96
CA GLU A 173 -22.05 39.07 35.10
C GLU A 173 -23.38 38.29 34.96
N HIS A 174 -23.31 37.01 34.53
CA HIS A 174 -24.49 36.16 34.35
C HIS A 174 -25.17 35.80 35.69
N LYS A 175 -26.49 35.94 35.74
CA LYS A 175 -27.35 35.36 36.79
C LYS A 175 -28.29 34.34 36.16
N PHE A 176 -28.22 33.09 36.59
CA PHE A 176 -29.03 32.00 36.04
C PHE A 176 -30.28 31.75 36.88
N SER A 177 -31.35 31.27 36.24
CA SER A 177 -32.63 30.97 36.89
C SER A 177 -32.46 29.86 37.93
N GLU A 178 -33.15 29.97 39.06
CA GLU A 178 -33.18 28.89 40.06
C GLU A 178 -34.07 27.72 39.62
N GLU A 179 -35.07 27.99 38.77
CA GLU A 179 -35.92 26.95 38.17
C GLU A 179 -35.34 26.44 36.84
N TRP A 180 -35.60 25.16 36.57
CA TRP A 180 -35.21 24.49 35.33
C TRP A 180 -36.14 24.90 34.20
N THR A 181 -35.56 25.29 33.07
CA THR A 181 -36.28 25.50 31.81
C THR A 181 -36.10 24.26 30.95
N ILE A 182 -37.19 23.77 30.35
CA ILE A 182 -37.10 22.73 29.33
C ILE A 182 -36.68 23.41 28.02
N ASP A 183 -35.49 23.06 27.54
CA ASP A 183 -34.88 23.64 26.34
C ASP A 183 -35.39 22.94 25.09
N VAL A 184 -35.52 21.62 25.20
CA VAL A 184 -36.03 20.74 24.17
C VAL A 184 -36.97 19.77 24.85
N GLU A 185 -38.25 19.81 24.47
CA GLU A 185 -39.22 18.84 24.96
C GLU A 185 -38.80 17.42 24.56
N PRO A 186 -38.78 16.46 25.49
CA PRO A 186 -38.50 15.06 25.15
C PRO A 186 -39.55 14.55 24.16
N THR A 187 -39.08 13.89 23.11
CA THR A 187 -39.95 13.16 22.19
C THR A 187 -39.78 11.66 22.41
N TYR A 188 -40.53 10.87 21.66
CA TYR A 188 -40.33 9.42 21.64
C TYR A 188 -38.96 9.02 21.07
N PHE A 189 -38.45 9.76 20.08
CA PHE A 189 -37.22 9.41 19.36
C PHE A 189 -35.98 10.07 19.96
N THR A 190 -36.13 11.33 20.38
CA THR A 190 -35.07 12.15 20.93
C THR A 190 -35.33 12.40 22.41
N LYS A 191 -34.29 12.19 23.22
CA LYS A 191 -34.27 12.65 24.60
C LYS A 191 -34.49 14.17 24.61
N GLY A 192 -35.23 14.64 25.60
CA GLY A 192 -35.40 16.07 25.83
C GLY A 192 -34.19 16.63 26.56
N GLU A 193 -34.17 17.93 26.76
CA GLU A 193 -33.06 18.63 27.40
C GLU A 193 -33.62 19.75 28.26
N LYS A 194 -33.10 19.90 29.47
CA LYS A 194 -33.39 21.05 30.34
C LYS A 194 -32.10 21.69 30.84
N SER A 195 -32.15 22.99 31.08
CA SER A 195 -31.04 23.75 31.66
C SER A 195 -31.55 24.93 32.49
N HIS A 196 -30.63 25.58 33.22
CA HIS A 196 -30.90 26.88 33.83
C HIS A 196 -30.43 28.00 32.89
N HIS A 197 -31.34 28.93 32.57
CA HIS A 197 -31.10 30.02 31.62
C HIS A 197 -30.64 31.28 32.34
N CYS A 198 -29.84 32.12 31.67
CA CYS A 198 -29.55 33.45 32.18
C CYS A 198 -30.85 34.26 32.30
N THR A 199 -31.12 34.85 33.46
CA THR A 199 -32.34 35.64 33.74
C THR A 199 -32.31 37.02 33.10
N ILE A 200 -31.21 37.41 32.45
CA ILE A 200 -31.11 38.67 31.73
C ILE A 200 -31.76 38.50 30.35
N SER A 201 -32.83 39.26 30.13
CA SER A 201 -33.65 39.22 28.92
C SER A 201 -32.80 39.36 27.64
N GLY A 202 -32.81 38.32 26.80
CA GLY A 202 -32.09 38.27 25.52
C GLY A 202 -30.78 37.48 25.53
N CYS A 203 -30.28 37.05 26.70
CA CYS A 203 -29.10 36.21 26.81
C CYS A 203 -29.45 34.72 26.61
N LYS A 204 -28.72 34.00 25.74
CA LYS A 204 -28.97 32.59 25.39
C LYS A 204 -28.04 31.59 26.11
N GLU A 205 -27.17 32.07 26.99
CA GLU A 205 -26.25 31.24 27.77
C GLU A 205 -27.00 30.37 28.79
N ARG A 206 -26.52 29.13 28.97
CA ARG A 206 -27.19 28.10 29.78
C ARG A 206 -26.19 27.24 30.54
N ARG A 207 -26.59 26.74 31.71
CA ARG A 207 -25.74 25.90 32.58
C ARG A 207 -26.47 24.68 33.11
N ASP A 208 -25.69 23.72 33.60
CA ASP A 208 -26.15 22.46 34.20
C ASP A 208 -27.08 21.67 33.25
N VAL A 209 -26.78 21.66 31.95
CA VAL A 209 -27.59 21.01 30.92
C VAL A 209 -27.74 19.51 31.21
N THR A 210 -28.98 19.05 31.34
CA THR A 210 -29.30 17.67 31.72
C THR A 210 -30.35 17.08 30.77
N ASP A 211 -30.10 15.85 30.33
CA ASP A 211 -31.04 15.10 29.49
C ASP A 211 -32.34 14.76 30.24
N ILE A 212 -33.48 14.98 29.60
CA ILE A 212 -34.78 14.47 30.02
C ILE A 212 -35.01 13.14 29.28
N PRO A 213 -35.31 12.03 30.00
CA PRO A 213 -35.64 10.76 29.36
C PRO A 213 -36.77 10.90 28.33
N ARG A 214 -36.72 10.08 27.27
CA ARG A 214 -37.78 10.03 26.24
C ARG A 214 -39.15 9.85 26.89
N THR A 215 -40.18 10.48 26.31
CA THR A 215 -41.56 10.28 26.75
C THR A 215 -41.96 8.81 26.58
N PRO A 216 -42.48 8.13 27.62
CA PRO A 216 -43.13 6.83 27.45
C PRO A 216 -44.26 6.98 26.45
N SER A 217 -44.39 6.04 25.50
CA SER A 217 -45.33 6.06 24.37
C SER A 217 -46.63 6.84 24.65
N GLY A 218 -46.70 8.09 24.19
CA GLY A 218 -47.91 8.90 24.19
C GLY A 218 -48.82 8.42 23.07
N THR A 219 -49.91 7.74 23.44
CA THR A 219 -50.96 7.26 22.55
C THR A 219 -51.69 8.43 21.89
N HIS A 220 -51.17 8.96 20.78
CA HIS A 220 -52.06 9.44 19.73
C HIS A 220 -52.39 8.25 18.84
N THR A 221 -53.66 8.11 18.47
CA THR A 221 -54.03 7.12 17.46
C THR A 221 -53.41 7.59 16.15
N HIS A 222 -52.52 6.80 15.56
CA HIS A 222 -51.98 7.11 14.26
C HIS A 222 -53.11 7.02 13.22
N THR A 223 -53.64 8.18 12.82
CA THR A 223 -54.45 8.28 11.60
C THR A 223 -53.47 8.41 10.44
N TYR A 224 -53.41 7.35 9.65
CA TYR A 224 -52.50 7.21 8.51
C TYR A 224 -53.27 7.52 7.23
N ILE A 225 -52.74 8.44 6.42
CA ILE A 225 -53.23 8.69 5.06
C ILE A 225 -52.28 8.08 4.04
N LYS A 226 -52.83 7.42 3.04
CA LYS A 226 -52.06 6.84 1.94
C LYS A 226 -51.48 7.96 1.08
N THR A 227 -50.15 8.08 1.03
CA THR A 227 -49.47 9.14 0.29
C THR A 227 -48.78 8.64 -0.97
N LYS A 228 -48.39 7.36 -0.99
CA LYS A 228 -47.81 6.70 -2.16
C LYS A 228 -48.26 5.24 -2.23
N SER A 229 -48.61 4.78 -3.41
CA SER A 229 -48.88 3.36 -3.68
C SER A 229 -48.19 3.00 -4.98
N VAL A 230 -47.32 2.00 -4.93
CA VAL A 230 -46.66 1.40 -6.08
C VAL A 230 -47.18 -0.04 -6.17
N PRO A 231 -47.98 -0.39 -7.19
CA PRO A 231 -48.59 -1.70 -7.27
C PRO A 231 -47.54 -2.81 -7.43
N ALA A 232 -47.88 -4.02 -6.97
CA ALA A 232 -47.06 -5.19 -7.20
C ALA A 232 -47.02 -5.55 -8.69
N THR A 233 -45.92 -6.12 -9.15
CA THR A 233 -45.83 -6.74 -10.48
C THR A 233 -46.19 -8.22 -10.38
N CYS A 234 -46.18 -8.94 -11.51
CA CYS A 234 -46.35 -10.40 -11.48
C CYS A 234 -45.11 -11.14 -10.95
N THR A 235 -44.01 -10.42 -10.76
CA THR A 235 -42.66 -10.91 -10.46
C THR A 235 -42.10 -10.34 -9.15
N SER A 236 -42.68 -9.26 -8.63
CA SER A 236 -42.15 -8.51 -7.49
C SER A 236 -43.28 -7.95 -6.64
N SER A 237 -43.09 -7.94 -5.33
CA SER A 237 -43.95 -7.23 -4.40
C SER A 237 -43.95 -5.72 -4.70
N GLY A 238 -45.10 -5.09 -4.51
CA GLY A 238 -45.28 -3.65 -4.51
C GLY A 238 -45.22 -3.10 -3.08
N PHE A 239 -45.54 -1.82 -2.92
CA PHE A 239 -45.59 -1.21 -1.60
C PHE A 239 -46.51 -0.01 -1.51
N GLU A 240 -47.01 0.25 -0.31
CA GLU A 240 -47.73 1.45 0.05
C GLU A 240 -47.00 2.19 1.17
N ILE A 241 -47.00 3.51 1.10
CA ILE A 241 -46.52 4.37 2.17
C ILE A 241 -47.70 5.18 2.65
N ASP A 242 -48.01 4.99 3.92
CA ASP A 242 -48.96 5.83 4.65
C ASP A 242 -48.20 6.77 5.56
N VAL A 243 -48.63 8.03 5.66
CA VAL A 243 -48.02 9.03 6.53
C VAL A 243 -49.02 9.37 7.62
N CYS A 244 -48.57 9.39 8.87
CA CYS A 244 -49.41 9.83 9.97
C CYS A 244 -49.67 11.34 9.85
N GLU A 245 -50.94 11.74 9.81
CA GLU A 245 -51.36 13.13 9.61
C GLU A 245 -50.87 14.08 10.70
N VAL A 246 -50.56 13.55 11.89
CA VAL A 246 -50.21 14.35 13.08
C VAL A 246 -48.71 14.47 13.27
N CYS A 247 -47.97 13.37 13.14
CA CYS A 247 -46.53 13.34 13.44
C CYS A 247 -45.63 13.14 12.22
N GLY A 248 -46.21 12.95 11.03
CA GLY A 248 -45.44 12.68 9.81
C GLY A 248 -44.77 11.30 9.79
N ALA A 249 -45.03 10.43 10.78
CA ALA A 249 -44.46 9.09 10.82
C ALA A 249 -44.92 8.28 9.60
N GLU A 250 -43.97 7.78 8.82
CA GLU A 250 -44.23 6.90 7.68
C GLU A 250 -44.45 5.45 8.16
N ARG A 251 -45.49 4.81 7.64
CA ARG A 251 -45.75 3.38 7.72
C ARG A 251 -45.70 2.81 6.31
N ARG A 252 -44.73 1.93 6.07
CA ARG A 252 -44.61 1.19 4.81
C ARG A 252 -45.31 -0.16 4.95
N GLN A 253 -46.15 -0.51 3.99
CA GLN A 253 -46.82 -1.81 3.90
C GLN A 253 -46.45 -2.47 2.58
N GLU A 254 -46.07 -3.74 2.62
CA GLU A 254 -45.77 -4.51 1.41
C GLU A 254 -47.07 -4.96 0.74
N ILE A 255 -47.14 -4.83 -0.59
CA ILE A 255 -48.20 -5.44 -1.40
C ILE A 255 -47.62 -6.72 -1.99
N ALA A 256 -48.17 -7.87 -1.61
CA ALA A 256 -47.69 -9.16 -2.08
C ALA A 256 -47.68 -9.25 -3.62
N GLN A 257 -46.64 -9.90 -4.16
CA GLN A 257 -46.52 -10.25 -5.57
C GLN A 257 -47.78 -10.95 -6.10
N ILE A 258 -48.14 -10.63 -7.34
CA ILE A 258 -49.25 -11.28 -8.05
C ILE A 258 -48.69 -12.52 -8.78
N GLU A 259 -48.64 -13.68 -8.13
CA GLU A 259 -48.01 -14.93 -8.63
C GLU A 259 -48.62 -15.46 -9.95
N ASN A 260 -48.27 -14.86 -11.10
CA ASN A 260 -48.81 -15.25 -12.41
C ASN A 260 -47.80 -15.03 -13.56
N LEU A 261 -46.73 -15.82 -13.55
CA LEU A 261 -45.57 -15.73 -14.46
C LEU A 261 -45.91 -16.00 -15.94
N ASP A 262 -46.87 -16.88 -16.23
CA ASP A 262 -47.21 -17.29 -17.60
C ASP A 262 -47.69 -16.13 -18.48
N LYS A 263 -48.40 -15.15 -17.90
CA LYS A 263 -48.82 -13.93 -18.61
C LYS A 263 -47.79 -12.80 -18.56
N HIS A 264 -46.83 -12.84 -17.63
CA HIS A 264 -45.77 -11.83 -17.54
C HIS A 264 -44.85 -11.88 -18.76
N SER A 265 -44.61 -13.07 -19.32
CA SER A 265 -43.88 -13.28 -20.57
C SER A 265 -44.48 -12.54 -21.79
N LYS A 266 -45.78 -12.20 -21.74
CA LYS A 266 -46.47 -11.44 -22.79
C LYS A 266 -46.13 -9.94 -22.76
N LEU A 267 -45.60 -9.39 -21.68
CA LEU A 267 -45.21 -7.97 -21.62
C LEU A 267 -44.13 -7.63 -22.66
N LEU A 268 -43.32 -8.59 -23.09
CA LEU A 268 -42.37 -8.40 -24.19
C LEU A 268 -43.02 -8.02 -25.54
N SER A 269 -44.34 -8.21 -25.70
CA SER A 269 -45.11 -7.77 -26.89
C SER A 269 -45.66 -6.34 -26.79
N GLY A 270 -45.46 -5.64 -25.66
CA GLY A 270 -45.93 -4.26 -25.45
C GLY A 270 -47.39 -4.12 -25.00
N GLU A 271 -48.09 -5.24 -24.76
CA GLU A 271 -49.46 -5.24 -24.21
C GLU A 271 -49.46 -4.96 -22.70
N GLN A 272 -50.50 -4.31 -22.18
CA GLN A 272 -50.70 -4.13 -20.74
C GLN A 272 -51.01 -5.48 -20.07
N CYS A 273 -50.40 -5.75 -18.92
CA CYS A 273 -50.73 -6.95 -18.14
C CYS A 273 -52.09 -6.76 -17.44
N ASP A 274 -53.05 -7.64 -17.74
CA ASP A 274 -54.39 -7.64 -17.10
C ASP A 274 -54.37 -7.80 -15.57
N PHE A 275 -53.26 -8.29 -15.01
CA PHE A 275 -53.15 -8.62 -13.58
C PHE A 275 -52.46 -7.52 -12.78
N CYS A 276 -51.27 -7.10 -13.20
CA CYS A 276 -50.51 -6.07 -12.49
C CYS A 276 -50.72 -4.65 -13.04
N GLY A 277 -51.41 -4.50 -14.18
CA GLY A 277 -51.70 -3.22 -14.81
C GLY A 277 -50.48 -2.50 -15.43
N TYR A 278 -49.30 -3.11 -15.37
CA TYR A 278 -48.09 -2.58 -15.98
C TYR A 278 -48.06 -2.86 -17.48
N THR A 279 -47.53 -1.92 -18.25
CA THR A 279 -47.25 -2.06 -19.68
C THR A 279 -45.74 -1.96 -19.91
N CYS A 280 -45.17 -2.86 -20.70
CA CYS A 280 -43.77 -2.73 -21.14
C CYS A 280 -43.63 -1.54 -22.08
N ILE A 281 -42.76 -0.60 -21.71
CA ILE A 281 -42.48 0.60 -22.53
C ILE A 281 -41.12 0.52 -23.22
N SER A 282 -40.21 -0.32 -22.72
CA SER A 282 -38.93 -0.60 -23.35
C SER A 282 -38.39 -1.94 -22.86
N SER A 283 -37.72 -2.67 -23.74
CA SER A 283 -36.94 -3.84 -23.35
C SER A 283 -35.56 -3.77 -23.99
N VAL A 284 -34.55 -4.10 -23.21
CA VAL A 284 -33.17 -4.34 -23.69
C VAL A 284 -32.76 -5.72 -23.23
N LYS A 285 -31.71 -6.31 -23.83
CA LYS A 285 -31.31 -7.68 -23.49
C LYS A 285 -31.06 -7.80 -21.97
N GLY A 286 -31.83 -8.67 -21.31
CA GLY A 286 -31.73 -8.91 -19.87
C GLY A 286 -32.41 -7.86 -18.97
N SER A 287 -33.19 -6.91 -19.51
CA SER A 287 -34.01 -6.04 -18.67
C SER A 287 -35.26 -5.47 -19.35
N ILE A 288 -36.28 -5.18 -18.56
CA ILE A 288 -37.59 -4.68 -19.00
C ILE A 288 -37.94 -3.43 -18.20
N LEU A 289 -38.33 -2.35 -18.88
CA LEU A 289 -38.88 -1.14 -18.27
C LEU A 289 -40.39 -1.13 -18.47
N MET A 290 -41.11 -0.93 -17.38
CA MET A 290 -42.56 -0.95 -17.34
C MET A 290 -43.13 0.30 -16.69
N TYR A 291 -44.33 0.66 -17.13
CA TYR A 291 -45.10 1.78 -16.58
C TYR A 291 -46.52 1.34 -16.27
N ASN A 292 -46.99 1.65 -15.07
CA ASN A 292 -48.39 1.51 -14.68
C ASN A 292 -49.05 2.90 -14.72
N GLN A 293 -50.00 3.07 -15.63
CA GLN A 293 -50.66 4.34 -15.87
C GLN A 293 -51.53 4.80 -14.70
N ASP A 294 -52.24 3.88 -14.05
CA ASP A 294 -53.18 4.20 -12.97
C ASP A 294 -52.46 4.64 -11.69
N ALA A 295 -51.30 4.03 -11.42
CA ALA A 295 -50.45 4.37 -10.29
C ALA A 295 -49.38 5.44 -10.59
N ASN A 296 -49.24 5.85 -11.87
CA ASN A 296 -48.15 6.70 -12.36
C ASN A 296 -46.77 6.22 -11.86
N ALA A 297 -46.50 4.93 -12.01
CA ALA A 297 -45.34 4.27 -11.42
C ALA A 297 -44.48 3.57 -12.48
N PHE A 298 -43.17 3.83 -12.45
CA PHE A 298 -42.18 3.14 -13.27
C PHE A 298 -41.50 2.03 -12.47
N CYS A 299 -41.39 0.86 -13.10
CA CYS A 299 -40.72 -0.32 -12.58
C CYS A 299 -39.69 -0.85 -13.60
N ALA A 300 -38.56 -1.35 -13.13
CA ALA A 300 -37.57 -2.04 -13.96
C ALA A 300 -37.35 -3.48 -13.48
N GLU A 301 -37.21 -4.41 -14.40
CA GLU A 301 -36.90 -5.81 -14.11
C GLU A 301 -35.60 -6.22 -14.80
N PHE A 302 -34.82 -7.06 -14.12
CA PHE A 302 -33.51 -7.50 -14.56
C PHE A 302 -33.40 -9.03 -14.51
N TYR A 303 -32.83 -9.61 -15.57
CA TYR A 303 -32.73 -11.04 -15.79
C TYR A 303 -31.37 -11.44 -16.35
N GLY A 304 -31.01 -12.71 -16.17
CA GLY A 304 -29.73 -13.25 -16.62
C GLY A 304 -28.62 -12.99 -15.63
N LYS A 305 -27.42 -13.51 -15.90
CA LYS A 305 -26.33 -13.58 -14.90
C LYS A 305 -25.85 -12.23 -14.36
N GLU A 306 -25.95 -11.17 -15.14
CA GLU A 306 -25.40 -9.85 -14.80
C GLU A 306 -26.37 -8.74 -15.21
N VAL A 307 -26.57 -7.75 -14.35
CA VAL A 307 -27.35 -6.55 -14.68
C VAL A 307 -26.67 -5.80 -15.83
N PRO A 308 -27.36 -5.51 -16.96
CA PRO A 308 -26.73 -4.83 -18.09
C PRO A 308 -26.25 -3.43 -17.70
N SER A 309 -24.97 -3.13 -18.00
CA SER A 309 -24.41 -1.80 -17.80
C SER A 309 -25.19 -0.74 -18.58
N SER A 310 -25.58 0.37 -17.94
CA SER A 310 -26.26 1.53 -18.58
C SER A 310 -27.75 1.34 -18.94
N SER A 311 -28.44 0.34 -18.37
CA SER A 311 -29.88 0.19 -18.58
C SER A 311 -30.66 1.44 -18.14
N PHE A 312 -31.58 1.90 -19.01
CA PHE A 312 -32.60 2.92 -18.72
C PHE A 312 -32.10 4.32 -18.34
N GLY A 313 -30.94 4.77 -18.84
CA GLY A 313 -30.27 6.04 -18.49
C GLY A 313 -31.13 7.32 -18.34
N MET A 314 -32.17 7.51 -19.17
CA MET A 314 -33.08 8.68 -19.06
C MET A 314 -34.19 8.52 -18.02
N TYR A 315 -34.41 7.31 -17.51
CA TYR A 315 -35.49 6.95 -16.59
C TYR A 315 -35.03 6.77 -15.14
N HIS A 316 -33.73 6.91 -14.85
CA HIS A 316 -33.16 6.78 -13.49
C HIS A 316 -33.82 7.71 -12.46
N SER A 317 -34.32 8.87 -12.91
CA SER A 317 -35.01 9.85 -12.06
C SER A 317 -36.49 9.53 -11.81
N VAL A 318 -37.07 8.51 -12.45
CA VAL A 318 -38.49 8.17 -12.34
C VAL A 318 -38.77 6.71 -11.93
N ILE A 319 -37.83 5.78 -12.16
CA ILE A 319 -37.98 4.38 -11.75
C ILE A 319 -37.95 4.31 -10.22
N SER A 320 -39.06 3.84 -9.63
CA SER A 320 -39.24 3.81 -8.18
C SER A 320 -39.16 2.41 -7.57
N LEU A 321 -39.31 1.38 -8.41
CA LEU A 321 -39.27 -0.03 -8.06
C LEU A 321 -38.35 -0.77 -9.03
N ALA A 322 -37.43 -1.58 -8.52
CA ALA A 322 -36.60 -2.46 -9.33
C ALA A 322 -36.68 -3.90 -8.81
N TYR A 323 -36.77 -4.86 -9.73
CA TYR A 323 -36.79 -6.29 -9.46
C TYR A 323 -35.62 -6.99 -10.13
N LEU A 324 -34.96 -7.87 -9.39
CA LEU A 324 -33.86 -8.70 -9.87
C LEU A 324 -34.30 -10.16 -9.75
N ASP A 325 -34.30 -10.85 -10.89
CA ASP A 325 -34.60 -12.28 -10.94
C ASP A 325 -33.52 -13.13 -10.26
N GLU A 326 -33.90 -14.31 -9.76
CA GLU A 326 -32.96 -15.25 -9.13
C GLU A 326 -31.84 -15.72 -10.09
N SER A 327 -31.94 -15.51 -11.40
CA SER A 327 -30.83 -15.73 -12.33
C SER A 327 -29.70 -14.69 -12.26
N VAL A 328 -29.90 -13.55 -11.59
CA VAL A 328 -28.90 -12.47 -11.46
C VAL A 328 -27.86 -12.83 -10.39
N GLU A 329 -26.61 -13.02 -10.82
CA GLU A 329 -25.49 -13.40 -9.96
C GLU A 329 -24.55 -12.21 -9.66
N SER A 330 -24.57 -11.14 -10.47
CA SER A 330 -23.66 -10.00 -10.31
C SER A 330 -24.30 -8.63 -10.61
N LEU A 331 -23.90 -7.64 -9.82
CA LEU A 331 -24.22 -6.22 -10.02
C LEU A 331 -22.95 -5.47 -10.41
N PRO A 332 -22.73 -5.14 -11.69
CA PRO A 332 -21.53 -4.42 -12.11
C PRO A 332 -21.48 -2.98 -11.60
N THR A 333 -20.30 -2.37 -11.69
CA THR A 333 -20.06 -0.99 -11.28
C THR A 333 -21.07 -0.02 -11.88
N ASP A 334 -21.57 0.90 -11.05
CA ASP A 334 -22.53 1.96 -11.38
C ASP A 334 -23.93 1.49 -11.85
N SER A 335 -24.31 0.20 -11.75
CA SER A 335 -25.59 -0.33 -12.29
C SER A 335 -26.86 0.45 -11.90
N PHE A 336 -26.99 0.92 -10.65
CA PHE A 336 -28.12 1.70 -10.15
C PHE A 336 -27.70 3.08 -9.62
N ARG A 337 -26.54 3.57 -10.04
CA ARG A 337 -26.01 4.83 -9.51
C ARG A 337 -26.91 6.01 -9.88
N ASN A 338 -27.19 6.88 -8.92
CA ASN A 338 -28.04 8.05 -9.04
C ASN A 338 -29.46 7.74 -9.53
N TRP A 339 -30.01 6.58 -9.20
CA TRP A 339 -31.43 6.32 -9.39
C TRP A 339 -32.24 7.07 -8.32
N LEU A 340 -32.44 8.37 -8.54
CA LEU A 340 -32.97 9.32 -7.55
C LEU A 340 -34.40 8.99 -7.08
N ALA A 341 -35.17 8.28 -7.91
CA ALA A 341 -36.52 7.85 -7.56
C ALA A 341 -36.58 6.44 -6.94
N LEU A 342 -35.50 5.66 -7.02
CA LEU A 342 -35.47 4.28 -6.56
C LEU A 342 -35.68 4.25 -5.05
N ASP A 343 -36.76 3.60 -4.65
CA ASP A 343 -37.26 3.56 -3.28
C ASP A 343 -37.23 2.12 -2.75
N HIS A 344 -37.56 1.15 -3.62
CA HIS A 344 -37.58 -0.27 -3.27
C HIS A 344 -36.81 -1.13 -4.30
N ILE A 345 -35.94 -1.98 -3.78
CA ILE A 345 -35.25 -3.03 -4.52
C ILE A 345 -34.93 -4.17 -3.56
N GLU A 346 -35.22 -5.40 -3.97
CA GLU A 346 -34.84 -6.60 -3.23
C GLU A 346 -33.73 -7.32 -3.99
N LEU A 347 -32.71 -7.75 -3.25
CA LEU A 347 -31.56 -8.45 -3.82
C LEU A 347 -31.78 -9.96 -3.67
N PRO A 348 -31.80 -10.73 -4.77
CA PRO A 348 -32.01 -12.17 -4.73
C PRO A 348 -30.82 -12.89 -4.07
N THR A 349 -31.07 -14.10 -3.58
CA THR A 349 -30.05 -14.91 -2.88
C THR A 349 -28.95 -15.46 -3.80
N SER A 350 -29.14 -15.32 -5.10
CA SER A 350 -28.17 -15.68 -6.13
C SER A 350 -27.01 -14.69 -6.26
N ILE A 351 -27.17 -13.42 -5.84
CA ILE A 351 -26.13 -12.39 -5.96
C ILE A 351 -24.85 -12.79 -5.23
N LYS A 352 -23.73 -12.82 -5.97
CA LYS A 352 -22.38 -13.13 -5.47
C LYS A 352 -21.47 -11.91 -5.45
N THR A 353 -21.57 -11.03 -6.46
CA THR A 353 -20.64 -9.90 -6.60
C THR A 353 -21.39 -8.58 -6.76
N ILE A 354 -20.92 -7.55 -6.08
CA ILE A 354 -21.45 -6.19 -6.15
C ILE A 354 -20.28 -5.25 -6.45
N GLY A 355 -20.35 -4.52 -7.56
CA GLY A 355 -19.32 -3.60 -8.02
C GLY A 355 -19.30 -2.26 -7.26
N ASP A 356 -18.53 -1.31 -7.77
CA ASP A 356 -18.40 0.01 -7.16
C ASP A 356 -19.66 0.85 -7.41
N ASN A 357 -20.02 1.68 -6.43
CA ASN A 357 -21.08 2.70 -6.52
C ASN A 357 -22.46 2.20 -6.96
N VAL A 358 -22.76 0.90 -6.85
CA VAL A 358 -23.97 0.29 -7.43
C VAL A 358 -25.24 1.03 -7.07
N PHE A 359 -25.43 1.42 -5.80
CA PHE A 359 -26.59 2.20 -5.31
C PHE A 359 -26.19 3.60 -4.82
N ALA A 360 -25.03 4.11 -5.24
CA ALA A 360 -24.57 5.41 -4.79
C ALA A 360 -25.51 6.52 -5.30
N GLY A 361 -25.94 7.41 -4.41
CA GLY A 361 -26.84 8.52 -4.75
C GLY A 361 -28.31 8.14 -4.93
N CYS A 362 -28.72 6.90 -4.60
CA CYS A 362 -30.14 6.53 -4.53
C CYS A 362 -30.83 7.20 -3.34
N ALA A 363 -31.17 8.48 -3.50
CA ALA A 363 -31.58 9.38 -2.42
C ALA A 363 -32.88 8.96 -1.69
N LYS A 364 -33.71 8.11 -2.29
CA LYS A 364 -34.95 7.58 -1.68
C LYS A 364 -34.83 6.17 -1.13
N LEU A 365 -33.74 5.46 -1.42
CA LEU A 365 -33.56 4.07 -1.01
C LEU A 365 -33.29 4.00 0.48
N LYS A 366 -34.32 3.64 1.26
CA LYS A 366 -34.30 3.61 2.74
C LYS A 366 -33.97 2.23 3.30
N ASN A 367 -34.48 1.19 2.65
CA ASN A 367 -34.37 -0.20 3.11
C ASN A 367 -33.71 -1.02 2.01
N ILE A 368 -32.55 -1.60 2.34
CA ILE A 368 -31.86 -2.57 1.50
C ILE A 368 -31.00 -3.43 2.43
N SER A 369 -30.91 -4.72 2.12
CA SER A 369 -30.06 -5.67 2.80
C SER A 369 -29.30 -6.47 1.76
N LEU A 370 -27.98 -6.52 1.88
CA LEU A 370 -27.15 -7.38 1.06
C LEU A 370 -27.33 -8.84 1.50
N PRO A 371 -27.54 -9.77 0.55
CA PRO A 371 -27.77 -11.17 0.89
C PRO A 371 -26.47 -11.85 1.36
N SER A 372 -26.60 -12.87 2.20
CA SER A 372 -25.45 -13.62 2.77
C SER A 372 -24.63 -14.37 1.71
N SER A 373 -25.18 -14.52 0.51
CA SER A 373 -24.53 -15.09 -0.67
C SER A 373 -23.40 -14.24 -1.27
N VAL A 374 -23.35 -12.94 -0.94
CA VAL A 374 -22.38 -11.99 -1.49
C VAL A 374 -20.98 -12.34 -1.00
N THR A 375 -20.05 -12.58 -1.92
CA THR A 375 -18.65 -12.93 -1.62
C THR A 375 -17.66 -11.81 -1.93
N SER A 376 -18.05 -10.79 -2.70
CA SER A 376 -17.21 -9.62 -3.00
C SER A 376 -18.03 -8.36 -3.16
N VAL A 377 -17.51 -7.25 -2.64
CA VAL A 377 -18.19 -5.95 -2.61
C VAL A 377 -17.22 -4.81 -2.94
N GLY A 378 -17.60 -4.00 -3.92
CA GLY A 378 -16.88 -2.81 -4.35
C GLY A 378 -17.03 -1.62 -3.40
N LYS A 379 -16.47 -0.49 -3.81
CA LYS A 379 -16.39 0.74 -3.03
C LYS A 379 -17.70 1.53 -3.10
N SER A 380 -18.04 2.20 -1.99
CA SER A 380 -19.10 3.22 -1.94
C SER A 380 -20.49 2.76 -2.41
N VAL A 381 -20.82 1.48 -2.23
CA VAL A 381 -22.04 0.85 -2.78
C VAL A 381 -23.32 1.61 -2.44
N LEU A 382 -23.44 2.13 -1.21
CA LEU A 382 -24.66 2.80 -0.72
C LEU A 382 -24.46 4.27 -0.32
N VAL A 383 -23.32 4.88 -0.66
CA VAL A 383 -23.01 6.26 -0.25
C VAL A 383 -24.06 7.22 -0.82
N ASN A 384 -24.46 8.23 -0.04
CA ASN A 384 -25.50 9.20 -0.39
C ASN A 384 -26.91 8.62 -0.62
N SER A 385 -27.18 7.40 -0.16
CA SER A 385 -28.55 6.87 -0.04
C SER A 385 -29.20 7.28 1.29
N LEU A 386 -30.53 7.23 1.37
CA LEU A 386 -31.25 7.43 2.63
C LEU A 386 -30.92 6.32 3.64
N TRP A 387 -30.68 5.10 3.16
CA TRP A 387 -30.17 3.99 3.98
C TRP A 387 -28.85 4.35 4.66
N TYR A 388 -27.89 4.93 3.92
CA TYR A 388 -26.59 5.36 4.47
C TYR A 388 -26.74 6.51 5.48
N GLN A 389 -27.60 7.49 5.17
CA GLN A 389 -27.87 8.60 6.08
C GLN A 389 -28.44 8.14 7.42
N ASN A 390 -29.25 7.07 7.42
CA ASN A 390 -29.85 6.48 8.62
C ASN A 390 -28.91 5.59 9.43
N GLN A 391 -27.68 5.32 8.97
CA GLN A 391 -26.70 4.58 9.74
C GLN A 391 -26.10 5.44 10.85
N ASN A 392 -25.67 4.81 11.95
CA ASN A 392 -24.87 5.49 12.97
C ASN A 392 -23.46 5.78 12.46
N ASP A 393 -22.76 6.71 13.11
CA ASP A 393 -21.33 6.92 12.89
C ASP A 393 -20.54 5.66 13.30
N GLY A 394 -19.37 5.46 12.69
CA GLY A 394 -18.54 4.25 12.81
C GLY A 394 -18.56 3.38 11.56
N VAL A 395 -18.13 2.11 11.70
CA VAL A 395 -18.18 1.14 10.59
C VAL A 395 -19.65 0.76 10.31
N ILE A 396 -20.07 0.94 9.06
CA ILE A 396 -21.45 0.63 8.64
C ILE A 396 -21.53 -0.79 8.08
N TYR A 397 -22.60 -1.49 8.45
CA TYR A 397 -22.80 -2.90 8.15
C TYR A 397 -24.12 -3.14 7.42
N SER A 398 -24.09 -4.09 6.49
CA SER A 398 -25.28 -4.84 6.09
C SER A 398 -25.05 -6.30 6.45
N ASN A 399 -25.71 -6.79 7.49
CA ASN A 399 -25.46 -8.11 8.07
C ASN A 399 -23.97 -8.29 8.46
N ASP A 400 -23.31 -9.29 7.87
CA ASP A 400 -21.90 -9.68 8.07
C ASP A 400 -20.93 -8.99 7.09
N ILE A 401 -21.40 -7.95 6.37
CA ILE A 401 -20.65 -7.22 5.35
C ILE A 401 -20.38 -5.79 5.83
N ALA A 402 -19.10 -5.43 5.99
CA ALA A 402 -18.66 -4.07 6.30
C ALA A 402 -18.55 -3.25 5.01
N LEU A 403 -19.30 -2.15 4.90
CA LEU A 403 -19.52 -1.42 3.64
C LEU A 403 -18.84 -0.07 3.55
N GLY A 404 -18.50 0.54 4.68
CA GLY A 404 -17.91 1.87 4.74
C GLY A 404 -17.69 2.33 6.18
N VAL A 405 -17.21 3.56 6.31
CA VAL A 405 -17.16 4.28 7.58
C VAL A 405 -17.94 5.58 7.43
N LYS A 406 -18.70 5.95 8.46
CA LYS A 406 -19.45 7.21 8.54
C LYS A 406 -18.92 8.03 9.71
N GLY A 407 -18.67 9.32 9.48
CA GLY A 407 -18.10 10.22 10.50
C GLY A 407 -16.60 10.02 10.73
N ALA A 408 -16.12 10.48 11.88
CA ALA A 408 -14.73 10.32 12.33
C ALA A 408 -14.52 8.93 12.97
N CYS A 409 -13.40 8.25 12.69
CA CYS A 409 -13.12 6.90 13.20
C CYS A 409 -11.80 6.89 13.96
N LYS A 410 -11.87 7.15 15.27
CA LYS A 410 -10.71 7.37 16.14
C LYS A 410 -10.08 6.10 16.73
N LYS A 411 -10.80 4.97 16.77
CA LYS A 411 -10.34 3.66 17.26
C LYS A 411 -11.08 2.52 16.55
N ILE A 412 -10.40 1.42 16.23
CA ILE A 412 -10.91 0.29 15.41
C ILE A 412 -11.35 -0.95 16.21
N GLU A 413 -11.74 -0.80 17.47
CA GLU A 413 -12.37 -1.88 18.25
C GLU A 413 -13.80 -2.26 17.75
N GLU A 414 -14.20 -1.80 16.56
CA GLU A 414 -15.58 -1.82 16.03
C GLU A 414 -15.79 -2.81 14.86
N LEU A 415 -14.77 -3.55 14.42
CA LEU A 415 -15.02 -4.65 13.48
C LEU A 415 -15.70 -5.79 14.23
N LYS A 416 -16.92 -6.15 13.84
CA LYS A 416 -17.65 -7.29 14.42
C LYS A 416 -16.89 -8.60 14.17
N ASP A 417 -16.86 -9.49 15.16
CA ASP A 417 -16.21 -10.80 15.04
C ASP A 417 -16.79 -11.66 13.92
N ASP A 418 -18.09 -11.51 13.62
CA ASP A 418 -18.79 -12.22 12.55
C ASP A 418 -18.61 -11.56 11.16
N THR A 419 -17.79 -10.51 11.04
CA THR A 419 -17.50 -9.86 9.75
C THR A 419 -16.89 -10.88 8.78
N ARG A 420 -17.57 -11.10 7.66
CA ARG A 420 -17.17 -12.04 6.60
C ARG A 420 -16.59 -11.34 5.38
N VAL A 421 -17.08 -10.14 5.06
CA VAL A 421 -16.69 -9.39 3.85
C VAL A 421 -16.37 -7.95 4.23
N MET A 422 -15.22 -7.46 3.79
CA MET A 422 -14.82 -6.06 3.89
C MET A 422 -14.80 -5.45 2.49
N ALA A 423 -15.66 -4.46 2.25
CA ALA A 423 -15.81 -3.81 0.95
C ALA A 423 -14.54 -3.04 0.52
N SER A 424 -14.34 -2.88 -0.79
CA SER A 424 -13.22 -2.10 -1.33
C SER A 424 -13.23 -0.66 -0.78
N GLY A 425 -12.05 -0.16 -0.39
CA GLY A 425 -11.88 1.20 0.12
C GLY A 425 -12.54 1.48 1.47
N LEU A 426 -12.90 0.44 2.26
CA LEU A 426 -13.62 0.56 3.54
C LEU A 426 -13.05 1.65 4.48
N PHE A 427 -11.74 1.68 4.67
CA PHE A 427 -11.05 2.65 5.53
C PHE A 427 -10.24 3.69 4.74
N ALA A 428 -10.36 3.75 3.41
CA ALA A 428 -9.52 4.62 2.59
C ALA A 428 -9.64 6.09 3.02
N ASN A 429 -8.49 6.76 3.16
CA ASN A 429 -8.31 8.15 3.60
C ASN A 429 -8.69 8.46 5.07
N HIS A 430 -8.86 7.45 5.92
CA HIS A 430 -9.11 7.67 7.35
C HIS A 430 -7.79 7.87 8.09
N SER A 431 -7.36 9.12 8.21
CA SER A 431 -6.10 9.50 8.86
C SER A 431 -6.10 9.37 10.39
N GLU A 432 -7.27 9.19 11.01
CA GLU A 432 -7.39 8.94 12.46
C GLU A 432 -7.11 7.48 12.85
N LEU A 433 -7.14 6.56 11.88
CA LEU A 433 -6.88 5.15 12.11
C LEU A 433 -5.41 4.93 12.48
N SER A 434 -5.15 4.42 13.68
CA SER A 434 -3.80 4.12 14.19
C SER A 434 -3.38 2.65 14.12
N VAL A 435 -4.25 1.72 14.52
CA VAL A 435 -3.97 0.28 14.52
C VAL A 435 -5.21 -0.50 14.09
N ILE A 436 -5.04 -1.57 13.32
CA ILE A 436 -6.13 -2.48 12.95
C ILE A 436 -5.82 -3.95 13.19
N THR A 437 -6.82 -4.70 13.67
CA THR A 437 -6.84 -6.16 13.69
C THR A 437 -7.98 -6.67 12.82
N ILE A 438 -7.66 -7.53 11.84
CA ILE A 438 -8.65 -8.16 10.96
C ILE A 438 -9.11 -9.48 11.58
N PRO A 439 -10.43 -9.68 11.84
CA PRO A 439 -10.96 -10.89 12.46
C PRO A 439 -10.74 -12.16 11.62
N GLN A 440 -10.79 -13.32 12.28
CA GLN A 440 -10.55 -14.62 11.64
C GLN A 440 -11.58 -15.00 10.57
N ASN A 441 -12.85 -14.58 10.75
CA ASN A 441 -13.97 -14.95 9.90
C ASN A 441 -14.00 -14.22 8.55
N VAL A 442 -13.12 -13.25 8.33
CA VAL A 442 -13.06 -12.49 7.08
C VAL A 442 -12.58 -13.39 5.93
N LEU A 443 -13.42 -13.51 4.89
CA LEU A 443 -13.14 -14.30 3.68
C LEU A 443 -12.75 -13.43 2.48
N PHE A 444 -13.15 -12.15 2.49
CA PHE A 444 -12.85 -11.21 1.41
C PHE A 444 -12.43 -9.85 1.95
N ILE A 445 -11.29 -9.37 1.47
CA ILE A 445 -10.72 -8.04 1.77
C ILE A 445 -10.58 -7.31 0.43
N GLY A 446 -11.48 -6.33 0.22
CA GLY A 446 -11.54 -5.54 -1.01
C GLY A 446 -10.31 -4.67 -1.29
N GLU A 447 -10.29 -4.09 -2.49
CA GLU A 447 -9.17 -3.28 -2.97
C GLU A 447 -8.96 -2.05 -2.10
N LYS A 448 -7.69 -1.66 -1.89
CA LYS A 448 -7.32 -0.35 -1.33
C LYS A 448 -8.00 -0.01 0.00
N ILE A 449 -8.31 -1.02 0.82
CA ILE A 449 -9.05 -0.81 2.07
C ILE A 449 -8.39 0.22 2.98
N PHE A 450 -7.07 0.28 3.06
CA PHE A 450 -6.33 1.24 3.90
C PHE A 450 -5.62 2.34 3.09
N GLU A 451 -5.99 2.56 1.83
CA GLU A 451 -5.29 3.55 1.00
C GLU A 451 -5.26 4.94 1.68
N ASN A 452 -4.10 5.57 1.73
CA ASN A 452 -3.86 6.88 2.35
C ASN A 452 -4.24 6.98 3.86
N CYS A 453 -4.26 5.87 4.61
CA CYS A 453 -4.45 5.92 6.07
C CYS A 453 -3.19 6.40 6.79
N ILE A 454 -2.82 7.67 6.66
CA ILE A 454 -1.53 8.23 7.12
C ILE A 454 -1.32 8.25 8.65
N GLY A 455 -2.31 7.81 9.44
CA GLY A 455 -2.17 7.59 10.89
C GLY A 455 -1.86 6.13 11.25
N LEU A 456 -2.02 5.19 10.31
CA LEU A 456 -1.99 3.75 10.58
C LEU A 456 -0.54 3.31 10.75
N THR A 457 -0.17 2.91 11.97
CA THR A 457 1.19 2.48 12.33
C THR A 457 1.35 0.97 12.37
N ALA A 458 0.28 0.21 12.65
CA ALA A 458 0.34 -1.24 12.70
C ALA A 458 -0.93 -1.94 12.18
N ALA A 459 -0.76 -3.07 11.50
CA ALA A 459 -1.87 -3.91 11.04
C ALA A 459 -1.62 -5.39 11.34
N TYR A 460 -2.62 -6.05 11.93
CA TYR A 460 -2.60 -7.47 12.31
C TYR A 460 -3.71 -8.21 11.57
N PHE A 461 -3.35 -9.14 10.70
CA PHE A 461 -4.32 -10.00 10.03
C PHE A 461 -4.39 -11.31 10.78
N ASN A 462 -5.58 -11.68 11.30
CA ASN A 462 -5.85 -13.00 11.86
C ASN A 462 -6.68 -13.88 10.91
N ALA A 463 -7.07 -13.34 9.75
CA ALA A 463 -7.89 -14.03 8.76
C ALA A 463 -7.08 -15.13 8.06
N THR A 464 -7.56 -16.38 8.15
CA THR A 464 -6.81 -17.56 7.67
C THR A 464 -7.20 -18.00 6.26
N ASN A 465 -8.30 -17.51 5.69
CA ASN A 465 -8.77 -17.90 4.36
C ASN A 465 -9.19 -16.68 3.51
N ALA A 466 -8.74 -15.48 3.91
CA ALA A 466 -9.10 -14.25 3.22
C ALA A 466 -8.47 -14.20 1.83
N THR A 467 -9.26 -13.77 0.85
CA THR A 467 -8.76 -13.32 -0.44
C THR A 467 -8.42 -11.83 -0.37
N PHE A 468 -7.18 -11.48 -0.74
CA PHE A 468 -6.67 -10.09 -0.72
C PHE A 468 -6.68 -9.51 -2.13
N GLN A 469 -7.30 -8.34 -2.28
CA GLN A 469 -7.24 -7.58 -3.52
C GLN A 469 -6.08 -6.55 -3.50
N ASP A 470 -5.89 -5.88 -4.63
CA ASP A 470 -4.75 -5.00 -4.88
C ASP A 470 -4.73 -3.75 -3.99
N GLY A 471 -3.51 -3.26 -3.68
CA GLY A 471 -3.30 -1.94 -3.10
C GLY A 471 -3.70 -1.78 -1.63
N LEU A 472 -3.77 -2.85 -0.85
CA LEU A 472 -4.27 -2.88 0.54
C LEU A 472 -3.78 -1.71 1.42
N PHE A 473 -2.47 -1.45 1.45
CA PHE A 473 -1.81 -0.36 2.19
C PHE A 473 -1.19 0.70 1.28
N LYS A 474 -1.82 0.96 0.13
CA LYS A 474 -1.32 1.97 -0.81
C LYS A 474 -1.14 3.33 -0.12
N ASN A 475 0.07 3.88 -0.18
CA ASN A 475 0.45 5.18 0.37
C ASN A 475 0.22 5.33 1.89
N VAL A 476 0.30 4.24 2.65
CA VAL A 476 0.25 4.28 4.12
C VAL A 476 1.66 4.56 4.66
N THR A 477 2.07 5.83 4.62
CA THR A 477 3.45 6.24 4.93
C THR A 477 3.85 6.06 6.40
N SER A 478 2.88 5.99 7.31
CA SER A 478 3.05 5.79 8.75
C SER A 478 3.21 4.34 9.18
N LEU A 479 2.98 3.38 8.27
CA LEU A 479 2.92 1.96 8.62
C LEU A 479 4.32 1.46 8.98
N GLU A 480 4.54 1.11 10.26
CA GLU A 480 5.83 0.65 10.76
C GLU A 480 5.90 -0.87 10.82
N ASN A 481 4.78 -1.52 11.15
CA ASN A 481 4.67 -2.96 11.40
C ASN A 481 3.45 -3.57 10.71
N VAL A 482 3.64 -4.68 10.01
CA VAL A 482 2.54 -5.52 9.53
C VAL A 482 2.77 -6.98 9.90
N VAL A 483 1.72 -7.63 10.39
CA VAL A 483 1.70 -9.06 10.70
C VAL A 483 0.63 -9.74 9.86
N PHE A 484 1.05 -10.63 8.96
CA PHE A 484 0.14 -11.49 8.19
C PHE A 484 0.13 -12.90 8.80
N SER A 485 -1.01 -13.32 9.38
CA SER A 485 -1.20 -14.66 9.94
C SER A 485 -1.19 -15.78 8.88
N GLU A 486 -1.36 -17.02 9.35
CA GLU A 486 -1.30 -18.24 8.53
C GLU A 486 -2.17 -18.18 7.26
N ASN A 487 -1.62 -18.69 6.15
CA ASN A 487 -2.25 -18.89 4.82
C ASN A 487 -2.40 -17.68 3.89
N VAL A 488 -1.72 -16.55 4.13
CA VAL A 488 -1.57 -15.51 3.09
C VAL A 488 -0.65 -16.04 1.98
N THR A 489 -1.23 -16.72 1.00
CA THR A 489 -0.50 -17.34 -0.13
C THR A 489 -0.39 -16.43 -1.34
N ASN A 490 -1.20 -15.36 -1.39
CA ASN A 490 -1.20 -14.37 -2.45
C ASN A 490 -1.48 -12.99 -1.86
N MET A 491 -0.50 -12.09 -1.93
CA MET A 491 -0.71 -10.67 -1.67
C MET A 491 -1.06 -10.00 -2.99
N GLY A 492 -2.10 -9.16 -3.00
CA GLY A 492 -2.49 -8.39 -4.18
C GLY A 492 -1.35 -7.49 -4.67
N LYS A 493 -1.38 -7.11 -5.94
CA LYS A 493 -0.40 -6.20 -6.52
C LYS A 493 -0.42 -4.85 -5.79
N GLY A 494 0.75 -4.31 -5.52
CA GLY A 494 0.91 -3.04 -4.81
C GLY A 494 0.38 -3.04 -3.37
N THR A 495 0.21 -4.21 -2.73
CA THR A 495 -0.26 -4.32 -1.33
C THR A 495 0.44 -3.37 -0.36
N LEU A 496 1.73 -3.10 -0.54
CA LEU A 496 2.56 -2.25 0.34
C LEU A 496 3.17 -1.04 -0.40
N ILE A 497 2.68 -0.70 -1.59
CA ILE A 497 3.21 0.44 -2.35
C ILE A 497 3.08 1.74 -1.53
N GLY A 498 4.13 2.56 -1.47
CA GLY A 498 4.08 3.83 -0.73
C GLY A 498 4.24 3.72 0.79
N CYS A 499 4.41 2.51 1.36
CA CYS A 499 4.64 2.28 2.79
C CYS A 499 6.08 2.65 3.21
N SER A 500 6.42 3.94 3.16
CA SER A 500 7.78 4.43 3.39
C SER A 500 8.27 4.32 4.84
N GLY A 501 7.36 4.20 5.80
CA GLY A 501 7.66 3.98 7.23
C GLY A 501 7.89 2.51 7.62
N LEU A 502 7.71 1.56 6.69
CA LEU A 502 7.73 0.13 7.03
C LEU A 502 9.14 -0.32 7.43
N THR A 503 9.30 -0.73 8.69
CA THR A 503 10.60 -1.18 9.23
C THR A 503 10.65 -2.68 9.48
N THR A 504 9.51 -3.26 9.86
CA THR A 504 9.39 -4.67 10.20
C THR A 504 8.20 -5.30 9.50
N LEU A 505 8.39 -6.50 8.96
CA LEU A 505 7.34 -7.34 8.42
C LEU A 505 7.40 -8.73 9.03
N THR A 506 6.24 -9.21 9.49
CA THR A 506 6.08 -10.58 9.98
C THR A 506 5.16 -11.37 9.05
N LEU A 507 5.65 -12.52 8.57
CA LEU A 507 4.92 -13.43 7.71
C LEU A 507 4.79 -14.79 8.40
N SER A 508 3.57 -15.34 8.47
CA SER A 508 3.42 -16.72 8.98
C SER A 508 3.97 -17.78 8.03
N ASN A 509 4.03 -17.51 6.72
CA ASN A 509 4.63 -18.38 5.71
C ASN A 509 5.70 -17.63 4.90
N GLY A 510 6.84 -18.26 4.64
CA GLY A 510 7.97 -17.67 3.91
C GLY A 510 7.79 -17.50 2.39
N TYR A 511 6.63 -17.84 1.82
CA TYR A 511 6.37 -17.74 0.38
C TYR A 511 5.34 -16.65 0.06
N VAL A 512 5.84 -15.49 -0.37
CA VAL A 512 5.03 -14.37 -0.86
C VAL A 512 5.66 -13.85 -2.14
N SER A 513 4.86 -13.50 -3.16
CA SER A 513 5.34 -12.73 -4.32
C SER A 513 5.60 -11.28 -3.90
N TRP A 514 6.68 -11.10 -3.14
CA TRP A 514 7.10 -9.86 -2.52
C TRP A 514 7.28 -8.71 -3.51
N ILE A 515 7.81 -9.00 -4.70
CA ILE A 515 7.96 -8.04 -5.79
C ILE A 515 6.61 -7.48 -6.24
N ASP A 516 5.56 -8.33 -6.28
CA ASP A 516 4.22 -7.88 -6.63
C ASP A 516 3.62 -6.98 -5.56
N CYS A 517 3.98 -7.16 -4.28
CA CYS A 517 3.52 -6.31 -3.17
C CYS A 517 3.92 -4.83 -3.36
N PHE A 518 4.97 -4.56 -4.13
CA PHE A 518 5.52 -3.23 -4.38
C PHE A 518 5.45 -2.81 -5.86
N SER A 519 4.67 -3.53 -6.67
CA SER A 519 4.46 -3.17 -8.07
C SER A 519 3.71 -1.85 -8.20
N GLY A 520 4.25 -0.92 -9.00
CA GLY A 520 3.60 0.36 -9.32
C GLY A 520 4.59 1.46 -9.63
N GLU A 521 4.35 2.66 -9.10
CA GLU A 521 5.12 3.88 -9.38
C GLU A 521 6.12 4.21 -8.26
N GLU A 522 7.06 5.11 -8.56
CA GLU A 522 8.07 5.58 -7.60
C GLU A 522 7.41 6.31 -6.42
N PHE A 523 7.84 6.01 -5.20
CA PHE A 523 7.38 6.70 -4.00
C PHE A 523 8.53 7.16 -3.10
N ALA A 524 8.24 8.10 -2.21
CA ALA A 524 9.23 8.69 -1.31
C ALA A 524 9.94 7.63 -0.45
N ASN A 525 11.26 7.77 -0.28
CA ASN A 525 12.08 6.81 0.46
C ASN A 525 11.97 5.36 -0.05
N SER A 526 11.83 5.17 -1.37
CA SER A 526 11.91 3.85 -2.02
C SER A 526 13.18 3.68 -2.84
N VAL A 527 13.57 2.43 -3.04
CA VAL A 527 14.66 2.02 -3.94
C VAL A 527 14.06 1.22 -5.08
N LYS A 528 14.40 1.57 -6.32
CA LYS A 528 13.95 0.84 -7.51
C LYS A 528 14.80 -0.42 -7.74
N VAL A 529 14.18 -1.60 -7.64
CA VAL A 529 14.82 -2.88 -7.97
C VAL A 529 14.01 -3.61 -9.05
N ARG A 530 14.66 -3.92 -10.17
CA ARG A 530 14.06 -4.61 -11.35
C ARG A 530 12.70 -4.06 -11.82
N GLY A 531 12.43 -2.77 -11.60
CA GLY A 531 11.18 -2.11 -12.00
C GLY A 531 10.17 -1.90 -10.87
N TYR A 532 10.44 -2.43 -9.68
CA TYR A 532 9.59 -2.36 -8.48
C TYR A 532 10.20 -1.40 -7.46
N TYR A 533 9.38 -0.82 -6.58
CA TYR A 533 9.82 0.23 -5.64
C TYR A 533 9.72 -0.26 -4.20
N ILE A 534 10.85 -0.61 -3.59
CA ILE A 534 10.90 -1.22 -2.26
C ILE A 534 11.19 -0.14 -1.20
N PRO A 535 10.54 -0.13 -0.02
CA PRO A 535 10.82 0.83 1.03
C PRO A 535 12.29 0.74 1.50
N ASN A 536 12.95 1.89 1.57
CA ASN A 536 14.34 2.01 2.04
C ASN A 536 14.46 1.86 3.58
N GLY A 537 13.33 1.76 4.30
CA GLY A 537 13.28 1.60 5.76
C GLY A 537 13.15 0.16 6.24
N LEU A 538 12.92 -0.82 5.36
CA LEU A 538 12.69 -2.21 5.78
C LEU A 538 14.01 -2.86 6.22
N GLU A 539 14.20 -2.99 7.53
CA GLU A 539 15.44 -3.50 8.13
C GLU A 539 15.33 -4.96 8.60
N HIS A 540 14.11 -5.40 8.95
CA HIS A 540 13.87 -6.71 9.56
C HIS A 540 12.68 -7.45 8.94
N ILE A 541 12.88 -8.73 8.66
CA ILE A 541 11.84 -9.66 8.21
C ILE A 541 11.86 -10.89 9.12
N SER A 542 10.70 -11.22 9.69
CA SER A 542 10.51 -12.43 10.49
C SER A 542 9.53 -13.37 9.79
N ILE A 543 9.92 -14.64 9.67
CA ILE A 543 9.11 -15.69 9.07
C ILE A 543 8.80 -16.71 10.16
N ALA A 544 7.52 -16.90 10.49
CA ALA A 544 7.12 -17.81 11.58
C ALA A 544 7.11 -19.29 11.16
N GLY A 545 6.96 -19.58 9.86
CA GLY A 545 6.89 -20.95 9.36
C GLY A 545 6.85 -21.08 7.83
N GLY A 546 6.51 -22.28 7.37
CA GLY A 546 6.46 -22.68 5.96
C GLY A 546 7.65 -23.53 5.51
N SER A 547 7.48 -24.26 4.41
CA SER A 547 8.51 -25.14 3.83
C SER A 547 9.49 -24.41 2.92
N ARG A 548 9.17 -23.18 2.48
CA ARG A 548 9.94 -22.42 1.50
C ARG A 548 10.05 -20.95 1.87
N VAL A 549 11.24 -20.38 1.68
CA VAL A 549 11.50 -18.94 1.79
C VAL A 549 11.86 -18.37 0.42
N ALA A 550 11.07 -17.42 -0.08
CA ALA A 550 11.33 -16.77 -1.37
C ALA A 550 10.64 -15.39 -1.44
N GLY A 551 11.00 -14.61 -2.47
CA GLY A 551 10.33 -13.35 -2.79
C GLY A 551 11.14 -12.11 -2.45
N PHE A 552 11.99 -12.12 -1.43
CA PHE A 552 12.70 -10.94 -0.89
C PHE A 552 13.79 -10.33 -1.81
N GLU A 553 13.75 -10.61 -3.10
CA GLU A 553 14.60 -9.95 -4.10
C GLU A 553 14.49 -8.43 -3.98
N GLY A 554 15.65 -7.76 -3.90
CA GLY A 554 15.74 -6.31 -3.90
C GLY A 554 15.49 -5.63 -2.57
N CYS A 555 15.32 -6.39 -1.49
CA CYS A 555 15.31 -5.86 -0.13
C CYS A 555 16.68 -5.26 0.22
N THR A 556 17.01 -4.09 -0.33
CA THR A 556 18.37 -3.53 -0.30
C THR A 556 18.83 -3.09 1.09
N MET A 557 17.92 -2.99 2.06
CA MET A 557 18.19 -2.47 3.41
C MET A 557 17.96 -3.49 4.53
N ILE A 558 17.46 -4.70 4.23
CA ILE A 558 17.28 -5.73 5.27
C ILE A 558 18.64 -6.08 5.84
N LYS A 559 18.78 -6.05 7.17
CA LYS A 559 20.05 -6.35 7.86
C LYS A 559 20.12 -7.80 8.29
N SER A 560 18.98 -8.36 8.66
CA SER A 560 18.81 -9.74 9.11
C SER A 560 17.48 -10.30 8.63
N ILE A 561 17.43 -11.62 8.51
CA ILE A 561 16.20 -12.39 8.32
C ILE A 561 16.22 -13.61 9.22
N GLU A 562 15.08 -13.92 9.83
CA GLU A 562 14.88 -15.12 10.62
C GLU A 562 14.24 -16.19 9.74
N ILE A 563 15.01 -17.25 9.43
CA ILE A 563 14.53 -18.43 8.69
C ILE A 563 14.16 -19.52 9.72
N PRO A 564 12.89 -19.94 9.81
CA PRO A 564 12.46 -20.92 10.80
C PRO A 564 12.88 -22.34 10.40
N ASN A 565 13.02 -23.22 11.40
CA ASN A 565 13.41 -24.64 11.24
C ASN A 565 12.40 -25.49 10.46
N SER A 566 11.24 -24.95 10.07
CA SER A 566 10.29 -25.63 9.18
C SER A 566 10.70 -25.54 7.69
N VAL A 567 11.62 -24.62 7.36
CA VAL A 567 11.99 -24.32 5.97
C VAL A 567 12.95 -25.37 5.46
N THR A 568 12.60 -25.98 4.33
CA THR A 568 13.44 -26.97 3.64
C THR A 568 14.07 -26.43 2.35
N ASN A 569 13.53 -25.34 1.79
CA ASN A 569 14.01 -24.74 0.55
C ASN A 569 14.14 -23.21 0.63
N ILE A 570 15.25 -22.67 0.14
CA ILE A 570 15.41 -21.24 -0.15
C ILE A 570 15.27 -21.05 -1.66
N GLY A 571 14.23 -20.33 -2.07
CA GLY A 571 13.74 -20.31 -3.44
C GLY A 571 14.55 -19.45 -4.43
N TYR A 572 14.20 -19.58 -5.71
CA TYR A 572 14.83 -18.83 -6.81
C TYR A 572 14.86 -17.33 -6.53
N ASN A 573 16.05 -16.71 -6.64
CA ASN A 573 16.28 -15.29 -6.32
C ASN A 573 15.80 -14.83 -4.92
N ALA A 574 15.59 -15.74 -3.95
CA ALA A 574 14.94 -15.41 -2.67
C ALA A 574 15.45 -14.13 -2.00
N PHE A 575 16.75 -13.86 -2.07
CA PHE A 575 17.41 -12.68 -1.52
C PHE A 575 18.24 -11.91 -2.56
N TYR A 576 17.99 -12.10 -3.86
CA TYR A 576 18.77 -11.46 -4.91
C TYR A 576 18.87 -9.95 -4.67
N GLY A 577 20.08 -9.38 -4.63
CA GLY A 577 20.28 -7.95 -4.46
C GLY A 577 19.93 -7.41 -3.07
N CYS A 578 19.83 -8.25 -2.04
CA CYS A 578 19.72 -7.80 -0.64
C CYS A 578 21.06 -7.23 -0.14
N TRP A 579 21.40 -6.01 -0.57
CA TRP A 579 22.69 -5.40 -0.25
C TRP A 579 22.89 -5.11 1.22
N GLY A 580 21.84 -4.93 2.00
CA GLY A 580 21.90 -4.65 3.43
C GLY A 580 22.23 -5.87 4.29
N LEU A 581 22.03 -7.08 3.76
CA LEU A 581 22.07 -8.32 4.56
C LEU A 581 23.50 -8.58 5.00
N THR A 582 23.77 -8.47 6.31
CA THR A 582 25.13 -8.65 6.86
C THR A 582 25.38 -10.03 7.42
N SER A 583 24.33 -10.69 7.89
CA SER A 583 24.38 -12.02 8.45
C SER A 583 23.12 -12.80 8.07
N ILE A 584 23.23 -14.12 8.01
CA ILE A 584 22.09 -15.01 7.79
C ILE A 584 22.24 -16.30 8.59
N ASN A 585 21.12 -16.79 9.13
CA ASN A 585 21.03 -18.10 9.77
C ASN A 585 20.41 -19.07 8.78
N ILE A 586 21.11 -20.15 8.46
CA ILE A 586 20.63 -21.23 7.59
C ILE A 586 20.39 -22.46 8.47
N PRO A 587 19.11 -22.83 8.73
CA PRO A 587 18.82 -23.95 9.60
C PRO A 587 19.12 -25.30 8.93
N ASP A 588 19.47 -26.31 9.74
CA ASP A 588 19.75 -27.70 9.33
C ASP A 588 18.60 -28.38 8.55
N SER A 589 17.39 -27.82 8.64
CA SER A 589 16.22 -28.27 7.87
C SER A 589 16.33 -27.92 6.38
N VAL A 590 17.14 -26.93 6.00
CA VAL A 590 17.33 -26.52 4.59
C VAL A 590 18.12 -27.60 3.86
N THR A 591 17.51 -28.17 2.82
CA THR A 591 18.13 -29.21 1.98
C THR A 591 18.49 -28.70 0.59
N SER A 592 17.88 -27.60 0.13
CA SER A 592 18.17 -27.01 -1.18
C SER A 592 18.08 -25.50 -1.20
N ILE A 593 18.95 -24.89 -2.01
CA ILE A 593 18.99 -23.45 -2.27
C ILE A 593 19.01 -23.23 -3.79
N ASP A 594 17.89 -22.75 -4.30
CA ASP A 594 17.65 -22.55 -5.73
C ASP A 594 18.56 -21.47 -6.32
N LYS A 595 18.60 -21.41 -7.65
CA LYS A 595 19.48 -20.54 -8.43
C LYS A 595 19.40 -19.08 -8.02
N ASN A 596 20.59 -18.48 -7.85
CA ASN A 596 20.79 -17.07 -7.56
C ASN A 596 20.13 -16.56 -6.27
N ALA A 597 19.73 -17.44 -5.34
CA ALA A 597 19.08 -17.05 -4.09
C ALA A 597 19.80 -15.92 -3.35
N PHE A 598 21.14 -15.92 -3.35
CA PHE A 598 21.96 -14.91 -2.67
C PHE A 598 22.72 -14.00 -3.62
N TYR A 599 22.45 -14.04 -4.92
CA TYR A 599 23.24 -13.26 -5.88
C TYR A 599 23.24 -11.77 -5.53
N SER A 600 24.41 -11.15 -5.60
CA SER A 600 24.62 -9.74 -5.22
C SER A 600 24.35 -9.41 -3.75
N CYS A 601 24.23 -10.37 -2.84
CA CYS A 601 24.23 -10.11 -1.38
C CYS A 601 25.66 -9.82 -0.87
N SER A 602 26.24 -8.72 -1.33
CA SER A 602 27.68 -8.44 -1.18
C SER A 602 28.13 -8.04 0.23
N ARG A 603 27.20 -7.80 1.16
CA ARG A 603 27.52 -7.44 2.55
C ARG A 603 27.41 -8.61 3.53
N ILE A 604 26.99 -9.80 3.09
CA ILE A 604 26.97 -10.98 3.94
C ILE A 604 28.40 -11.28 4.37
N LYS A 605 28.62 -11.33 5.68
CA LYS A 605 29.90 -11.68 6.29
C LYS A 605 29.78 -12.93 7.14
N ASP A 606 28.66 -13.05 7.84
CA ASP A 606 28.49 -14.09 8.85
C ASP A 606 27.34 -15.01 8.43
N ILE A 607 27.65 -16.26 8.11
CA ILE A 607 26.66 -17.30 7.82
C ILE A 607 26.65 -18.25 9.01
N ASN A 608 25.57 -18.25 9.77
CA ASN A 608 25.40 -19.15 10.91
C ASN A 608 24.66 -20.40 10.47
N ILE A 609 25.20 -21.55 10.82
CA ILE A 609 24.66 -22.90 10.58
C ILE A 609 24.67 -23.67 11.91
N GLN A 610 23.99 -24.82 11.99
CA GLN A 610 24.12 -25.72 13.16
C GLN A 610 25.04 -26.91 12.88
N SER A 611 25.18 -27.36 11.63
CA SER A 611 26.04 -28.50 11.27
C SER A 611 26.77 -28.31 9.94
N LEU A 612 28.09 -28.55 9.94
CA LEU A 612 28.89 -28.59 8.70
C LEU A 612 28.48 -29.75 7.79
N GLU A 613 28.08 -30.90 8.35
CA GLU A 613 27.57 -32.03 7.57
C GLU A 613 26.31 -31.61 6.80
N LYS A 614 25.33 -31.01 7.49
CA LYS A 614 24.09 -30.56 6.85
C LYS A 614 24.35 -29.47 5.82
N TRP A 615 25.23 -28.52 6.14
CA TRP A 615 25.66 -27.48 5.22
C TRP A 615 26.28 -28.04 3.93
N CYS A 616 27.24 -28.98 4.05
CA CYS A 616 27.88 -29.59 2.89
C CYS A 616 26.92 -30.47 2.07
N ALA A 617 25.82 -30.94 2.66
CA ALA A 617 24.78 -31.72 1.99
C ALA A 617 23.72 -30.86 1.28
N ILE A 618 23.73 -29.53 1.43
CA ILE A 618 22.78 -28.64 0.75
C ILE A 618 23.00 -28.70 -0.77
N ASP A 619 21.92 -28.94 -1.51
CA ASP A 619 21.90 -28.82 -2.97
C ASP A 619 21.84 -27.33 -3.37
N PHE A 620 22.98 -26.77 -3.77
CA PHE A 620 23.08 -25.43 -4.34
C PHE A 620 22.94 -25.50 -5.87
N GLU A 621 21.82 -25.00 -6.40
CA GLU A 621 21.53 -25.08 -7.85
C GLU A 621 22.61 -24.38 -8.70
N ASN A 622 23.23 -23.30 -8.18
CA ASN A 622 24.42 -22.70 -8.78
C ASN A 622 25.34 -22.02 -7.75
N ASN A 623 26.51 -21.55 -8.19
CA ASN A 623 27.46 -20.86 -7.30
C ASN A 623 26.84 -19.62 -6.61
N SER A 624 25.95 -18.91 -7.29
CA SER A 624 25.28 -17.72 -6.74
C SER A 624 24.20 -18.06 -5.69
N SER A 625 23.84 -19.34 -5.56
CA SER A 625 23.02 -19.88 -4.47
C SER A 625 23.81 -20.03 -3.18
N ASN A 626 25.14 -20.14 -3.21
CA ASN A 626 25.93 -20.22 -2.00
C ASN A 626 26.21 -18.80 -1.45
N PRO A 627 25.70 -18.41 -0.26
CA PRO A 627 25.93 -17.09 0.31
C PRO A 627 27.43 -16.78 0.55
N LEU A 628 28.30 -17.80 0.69
CA LEU A 628 29.75 -17.62 0.81
C LEU A 628 30.43 -17.04 -0.45
N VAL A 629 29.76 -17.13 -1.62
CA VAL A 629 30.35 -16.69 -2.90
C VAL A 629 30.28 -15.18 -3.09
N ASN A 630 29.30 -14.51 -2.47
CA ASN A 630 29.01 -13.10 -2.78
C ASN A 630 29.93 -12.10 -2.08
N SER A 631 30.70 -12.54 -1.09
CA SER A 631 31.59 -11.69 -0.29
C SER A 631 32.90 -12.41 -0.03
N THR A 632 34.03 -11.73 -0.28
CA THR A 632 35.38 -12.31 -0.14
C THR A 632 35.68 -12.75 1.29
N ASN A 633 35.13 -12.05 2.28
CA ASN A 633 35.37 -12.27 3.70
C ASN A 633 34.21 -13.01 4.39
N ALA A 634 33.27 -13.57 3.63
CA ALA A 634 32.18 -14.38 4.21
C ALA A 634 32.75 -15.60 4.93
N ARG A 635 32.19 -15.92 6.11
CA ARG A 635 32.64 -17.01 6.99
C ARG A 635 31.45 -17.80 7.50
N LEU A 636 31.69 -19.09 7.71
CA LEU A 636 30.78 -19.97 8.43
C LEU A 636 31.01 -19.85 9.94
N TYR A 637 29.91 -19.92 10.68
CA TYR A 637 29.86 -20.01 12.13
C TYR A 637 28.92 -21.15 12.53
N ILE A 638 29.34 -21.96 13.50
CA ILE A 638 28.48 -22.95 14.17
C ILE A 638 28.17 -22.38 15.54
N ASP A 639 26.89 -22.09 15.80
CA ASP A 639 26.43 -21.49 17.05
C ASP A 639 27.24 -20.25 17.49
N GLY A 640 27.65 -19.42 16.51
CA GLY A 640 28.42 -18.20 16.72
C GLY A 640 29.95 -18.39 16.86
N ALA A 641 30.48 -19.59 16.72
CA ALA A 641 31.92 -19.88 16.75
C ALA A 641 32.47 -20.29 15.38
N ILE A 642 33.72 -19.93 15.10
CA ILE A 642 34.43 -20.40 13.89
C ILE A 642 34.63 -21.92 14.02
N PRO A 643 34.32 -22.74 13.00
CA PRO A 643 34.62 -24.17 13.04
C PRO A 643 36.11 -24.45 13.23
N THR A 644 36.46 -25.32 14.19
CA THR A 644 37.85 -25.64 14.53
C THR A 644 38.10 -27.15 14.59
N GLY A 645 39.35 -27.55 14.37
CA GLY A 645 39.80 -28.93 14.53
C GLY A 645 39.61 -29.77 13.27
N ASP A 646 39.41 -31.07 13.46
CA ASP A 646 39.32 -32.03 12.37
C ASP A 646 37.87 -32.17 11.90
N PHE A 647 37.66 -32.20 10.58
CA PHE A 647 36.34 -32.37 9.99
C PHE A 647 36.32 -33.49 8.96
N THR A 648 35.33 -34.38 9.06
CA THR A 648 35.08 -35.44 8.09
C THR A 648 33.80 -35.13 7.32
N ILE A 649 33.90 -35.07 6.00
CA ILE A 649 32.75 -34.99 5.11
C ILE A 649 32.14 -36.40 5.04
N PRO A 650 30.88 -36.59 5.51
CA PRO A 650 30.31 -37.93 5.65
C PRO A 650 30.07 -38.66 4.32
N ASN A 651 29.89 -39.98 4.43
CA ASN A 651 29.76 -40.90 3.31
C ASN A 651 28.49 -40.69 2.46
N GLU A 652 27.49 -39.99 3.01
CA GLU A 652 26.24 -39.66 2.35
C GLU A 652 26.41 -38.56 1.28
N ILE A 653 27.49 -37.78 1.37
CA ILE A 653 27.77 -36.66 0.46
C ILE A 653 28.51 -37.19 -0.78
N THR A 654 27.91 -36.99 -1.95
CA THR A 654 28.48 -37.42 -3.24
C THR A 654 29.11 -36.29 -4.05
N SER A 655 28.81 -35.04 -3.70
CA SER A 655 29.33 -33.84 -4.35
C SER A 655 29.50 -32.72 -3.32
N ILE A 656 30.68 -32.10 -3.30
CA ILE A 656 30.96 -30.95 -2.44
C ILE A 656 30.72 -29.68 -3.26
N PRO A 657 29.83 -28.76 -2.83
CA PRO A 657 29.57 -27.51 -3.54
C PRO A 657 30.81 -26.59 -3.65
N ALA A 658 30.82 -25.72 -4.65
CA ALA A 658 31.86 -24.69 -4.77
C ALA A 658 31.84 -23.77 -3.55
N ASN A 659 33.04 -23.45 -3.01
CA ASN A 659 33.20 -22.64 -1.80
C ASN A 659 32.50 -23.19 -0.55
N ALA A 660 32.19 -24.50 -0.48
CA ALA A 660 31.43 -25.08 0.63
C ALA A 660 32.02 -24.76 2.02
N LEU A 661 33.34 -24.85 2.20
CA LEU A 661 34.05 -24.57 3.45
C LEU A 661 34.92 -23.32 3.36
N LYS A 662 34.54 -22.35 2.52
CA LYS A 662 35.32 -21.11 2.34
C LYS A 662 35.55 -20.41 3.68
N ASN A 663 36.80 -19.96 3.89
CA ASN A 663 37.26 -19.25 5.09
C ASN A 663 37.02 -20.00 6.41
N CYS A 664 36.96 -21.33 6.40
CA CYS A 664 37.00 -22.14 7.63
C CYS A 664 38.40 -22.14 8.25
N THR A 665 38.81 -20.97 8.74
CA THR A 665 40.18 -20.68 9.20
C THR A 665 40.64 -21.47 10.42
N GLY A 666 39.75 -22.16 11.13
CA GLY A 666 40.08 -22.97 12.31
C GLY A 666 40.26 -24.46 12.04
N LEU A 667 39.90 -24.97 10.86
CA LEU A 667 40.02 -26.39 10.54
C LEU A 667 41.48 -26.76 10.28
N THR A 668 41.95 -27.81 10.97
CA THR A 668 43.34 -28.31 10.92
C THR A 668 43.50 -29.52 10.02
N SER A 669 42.46 -30.34 9.91
CA SER A 669 42.40 -31.53 9.07
C SER A 669 41.03 -31.62 8.41
N ILE A 670 41.01 -31.99 7.13
CA ILE A 670 39.77 -32.32 6.42
C ILE A 670 39.90 -33.70 5.79
N THR A 671 38.94 -34.58 6.09
CA THR A 671 38.83 -35.89 5.44
C THR A 671 37.59 -35.92 4.55
N VAL A 672 37.81 -36.09 3.26
CA VAL A 672 36.75 -36.26 2.26
C VAL A 672 36.48 -37.75 2.08
N SER A 673 35.24 -38.19 2.27
CA SER A 673 34.83 -39.58 2.04
C SER A 673 35.08 -40.05 0.60
N ASP A 674 35.37 -41.34 0.44
CA ASP A 674 35.55 -42.02 -0.84
C ASP A 674 34.30 -42.05 -1.73
N ASN A 675 33.12 -41.79 -1.17
CA ASN A 675 31.87 -41.70 -1.94
C ASN A 675 31.71 -40.37 -2.69
N VAL A 676 32.51 -39.35 -2.36
CA VAL A 676 32.49 -38.08 -3.08
C VAL A 676 33.02 -38.33 -4.50
N THR A 677 32.29 -37.85 -5.50
CA THR A 677 32.64 -37.98 -6.93
C THR A 677 32.95 -36.63 -7.58
N SER A 678 32.59 -35.52 -6.94
CA SER A 678 32.94 -34.16 -7.38
C SER A 678 33.22 -33.22 -6.21
N ILE A 679 34.27 -32.40 -6.38
CA ILE A 679 34.66 -31.34 -5.44
C ILE A 679 34.59 -30.02 -6.19
N GLY A 680 33.76 -29.10 -5.71
CA GLY A 680 33.58 -27.79 -6.34
C GLY A 680 34.80 -26.89 -6.25
N TYR A 681 34.90 -25.95 -7.19
CA TYR A 681 35.94 -24.93 -7.21
C TYR A 681 36.03 -24.19 -5.88
N GLY A 682 37.25 -24.08 -5.33
CA GLY A 682 37.50 -23.36 -4.08
C GLY A 682 36.74 -23.90 -2.88
N ALA A 683 36.28 -25.17 -2.89
CA ALA A 683 35.58 -25.79 -1.76
C ALA A 683 36.27 -25.56 -0.41
N PHE A 684 37.60 -25.48 -0.38
CA PHE A 684 38.42 -25.27 0.83
C PHE A 684 39.21 -23.94 0.77
N SER A 685 38.75 -22.97 -0.02
CA SER A 685 39.43 -21.68 -0.16
C SER A 685 39.50 -20.94 1.18
N GLY A 686 40.64 -20.38 1.55
CA GLY A 686 40.77 -19.62 2.79
C GLY A 686 40.87 -20.44 4.09
N CYS A 687 40.97 -21.77 4.01
CA CYS A 687 41.24 -22.64 5.17
C CYS A 687 42.70 -22.52 5.63
N SER A 688 43.05 -21.37 6.22
CA SER A 688 44.42 -20.94 6.50
C SER A 688 45.19 -21.75 7.55
N SER A 689 44.50 -22.58 8.34
CA SER A 689 45.12 -23.45 9.36
C SER A 689 45.15 -24.92 8.96
N LEU A 690 44.77 -25.25 7.72
CA LEU A 690 44.69 -26.64 7.26
C LEU A 690 46.10 -27.22 7.12
N GLU A 691 46.44 -28.21 7.93
CA GLU A 691 47.74 -28.88 7.96
C GLU A 691 47.73 -30.18 7.16
N SER A 692 46.59 -30.87 7.15
CA SER A 692 46.41 -32.12 6.42
C SER A 692 45.06 -32.18 5.68
N ILE A 693 45.04 -32.90 4.56
CA ILE A 693 43.79 -33.22 3.86
C ILE A 693 43.83 -34.64 3.27
N THR A 694 42.73 -35.37 3.43
CA THR A 694 42.49 -36.66 2.77
C THR A 694 41.43 -36.47 1.69
N ILE A 695 41.74 -36.83 0.45
CA ILE A 695 40.85 -36.70 -0.71
C ILE A 695 40.80 -37.99 -1.54
N PRO A 696 39.63 -38.37 -2.10
CA PRO A 696 39.51 -39.57 -2.93
C PRO A 696 40.10 -39.44 -4.33
N PHE A 697 40.37 -38.22 -4.78
CA PHE A 697 41.04 -37.93 -6.04
C PHE A 697 41.54 -36.49 -6.00
N VAL A 698 42.48 -36.16 -6.89
CA VAL A 698 42.99 -34.79 -7.02
C VAL A 698 42.17 -33.99 -8.03
N GLY A 699 41.73 -32.80 -7.65
CA GLY A 699 41.03 -31.86 -8.54
C GLY A 699 39.51 -31.87 -8.36
N ALA A 700 38.77 -31.77 -9.47
CA ALA A 700 37.32 -31.49 -9.43
C ALA A 700 36.41 -32.73 -9.47
N LYS A 701 36.87 -33.84 -10.03
CA LYS A 701 36.01 -35.00 -10.31
C LYS A 701 36.77 -36.33 -10.22
N ALA A 702 36.11 -37.38 -9.74
CA ALA A 702 36.58 -38.76 -9.81
C ALA A 702 36.59 -39.28 -11.26
N ASN A 703 37.41 -40.29 -11.53
CA ASN A 703 37.37 -41.08 -12.78
C ASN A 703 37.45 -40.23 -14.07
N VAL A 704 38.37 -39.27 -14.09
CA VAL A 704 38.57 -38.31 -15.19
C VAL A 704 39.02 -39.00 -16.49
N THR A 705 38.33 -38.74 -17.59
CA THR A 705 38.65 -39.22 -18.95
C THR A 705 39.49 -38.21 -19.75
N SER A 706 39.86 -38.56 -20.99
CA SER A 706 40.63 -37.65 -21.86
C SER A 706 39.85 -36.40 -22.29
N SER A 707 38.52 -36.47 -22.35
CA SER A 707 37.64 -35.33 -22.67
C SER A 707 37.31 -34.44 -21.47
N ASP A 708 37.65 -34.88 -20.25
CA ASP A 708 37.33 -34.14 -19.03
C ASP A 708 38.41 -33.09 -18.71
N TYR A 709 37.99 -32.05 -17.99
CA TYR A 709 38.92 -31.07 -17.43
C TYR A 709 39.80 -31.74 -16.37
N LYS A 710 41.12 -31.65 -16.54
CA LYS A 710 42.09 -32.21 -15.59
C LYS A 710 42.60 -31.09 -14.70
N TYR A 711 41.99 -30.97 -13.53
CA TYR A 711 42.32 -29.91 -12.58
C TYR A 711 43.39 -30.37 -11.58
N PRO A 712 44.38 -29.52 -11.27
CA PRO A 712 45.36 -29.79 -10.23
C PRO A 712 44.74 -29.57 -8.85
N LEU A 713 45.48 -29.92 -7.81
CA LEU A 713 45.09 -29.75 -6.41
C LEU A 713 44.57 -28.34 -6.11
N GLY A 714 45.24 -27.29 -6.59
CA GLY A 714 44.88 -25.90 -6.31
C GLY A 714 43.45 -25.52 -6.69
N TYR A 715 42.80 -26.24 -7.61
CA TYR A 715 41.40 -26.02 -7.96
C TYR A 715 40.47 -26.03 -6.75
N ILE A 716 40.67 -26.95 -5.80
CA ILE A 716 39.83 -27.05 -4.59
C ILE A 716 40.09 -25.93 -3.58
N PHE A 717 41.18 -25.17 -3.74
CA PHE A 717 41.54 -24.01 -2.91
C PHE A 717 41.24 -22.66 -3.58
N GLY A 718 41.02 -22.64 -4.89
CA GLY A 718 40.60 -21.45 -5.64
C GLY A 718 41.68 -20.39 -5.84
N THR A 719 41.31 -19.26 -6.44
CA THR A 719 42.22 -18.20 -6.88
C THR A 719 42.18 -16.94 -6.02
N ASP A 720 41.32 -16.90 -5.00
CA ASP A 720 41.22 -15.77 -4.08
C ASP A 720 42.44 -15.76 -3.15
N SER A 721 43.14 -14.64 -3.06
CA SER A 721 44.25 -14.48 -2.11
C SER A 721 43.72 -14.29 -0.68
N TYR A 722 44.36 -14.93 0.30
CA TYR A 722 44.01 -14.78 1.72
C TYR A 722 45.27 -14.88 2.60
N ASP A 723 45.15 -14.43 3.85
CA ASP A 723 46.22 -14.53 4.85
C ASP A 723 46.48 -16.01 5.21
N GLY A 724 47.74 -16.44 5.13
CA GLY A 724 48.11 -17.85 5.21
C GLY A 724 47.93 -18.65 3.90
N GLY A 725 47.61 -18.01 2.77
CA GLY A 725 47.59 -18.66 1.45
C GLY A 725 48.84 -18.35 0.61
N VAL A 726 49.39 -19.35 -0.07
CA VAL A 726 50.55 -19.21 -0.98
C VAL A 726 50.09 -19.30 -2.43
N GLY A 727 50.38 -18.25 -3.20
CA GLY A 727 50.13 -18.21 -4.64
C GLY A 727 50.97 -19.25 -5.38
N THR A 728 50.34 -20.36 -5.72
CA THR A 728 50.93 -21.54 -6.34
C THR A 728 50.52 -21.60 -7.81
N LYS A 729 51.48 -21.39 -8.70
CA LYS A 729 51.27 -21.52 -10.14
C LYS A 729 51.13 -23.00 -10.51
N GLN A 730 49.98 -23.39 -11.05
CA GLN A 730 49.70 -24.75 -11.51
C GLN A 730 49.16 -24.77 -12.93
N TYR A 731 49.17 -25.95 -13.54
CA TYR A 731 48.67 -26.18 -14.88
C TYR A 731 47.45 -27.11 -14.85
N TYR A 732 46.52 -26.87 -15.75
CA TYR A 732 45.34 -27.71 -15.94
C TYR A 732 45.06 -27.89 -17.42
N TYR A 733 44.27 -28.90 -17.78
CA TYR A 733 43.79 -29.08 -19.15
C TYR A 733 42.31 -28.70 -19.24
N ASP A 734 41.97 -27.84 -20.19
CA ASP A 734 40.57 -27.49 -20.47
C ASP A 734 39.86 -28.60 -21.27
N SER A 735 38.56 -28.43 -21.52
CA SER A 735 37.75 -29.38 -22.30
C SER A 735 38.25 -29.64 -23.73
N THR A 736 39.13 -28.80 -24.25
CA THR A 736 39.77 -28.98 -25.55
C THR A 736 41.13 -29.67 -25.46
N SER A 737 41.47 -30.20 -24.27
CA SER A 737 42.79 -30.74 -23.94
C SER A 737 43.93 -29.75 -24.14
N GLN A 738 43.66 -28.44 -24.08
CA GLN A 738 44.69 -27.41 -24.11
C GLN A 738 45.21 -27.16 -22.70
N LYS A 739 46.54 -27.09 -22.57
CA LYS A 739 47.20 -26.72 -21.31
C LYS A 739 46.95 -25.25 -21.01
N ARG A 740 46.46 -24.99 -19.80
CA ARG A 740 46.22 -23.65 -19.24
C ARG A 740 47.05 -23.49 -17.96
N GLU A 741 47.35 -22.23 -17.65
CA GLU A 741 48.09 -21.82 -16.46
C GLU A 741 47.16 -21.06 -15.54
N GLN A 742 47.24 -21.31 -14.22
CA GLN A 742 46.46 -20.61 -13.22
C GLN A 742 47.25 -20.51 -11.89
N TYR A 743 47.14 -19.38 -11.21
CA TYR A 743 47.59 -19.26 -9.82
C TYR A 743 46.44 -19.61 -8.89
N TYR A 744 46.66 -20.59 -8.02
CA TYR A 744 45.78 -20.96 -6.92
C TYR A 744 46.41 -20.60 -5.58
N TYR A 745 45.61 -20.37 -4.54
CA TYR A 745 46.12 -20.02 -3.21
C TYR A 745 45.96 -21.20 -2.25
N ILE A 746 47.00 -22.02 -2.15
CA ILE A 746 47.03 -23.22 -1.30
C ILE A 746 47.47 -22.81 0.12
N PRO A 747 46.90 -23.37 1.20
CA PRO A 747 47.28 -22.99 2.55
C PRO A 747 48.77 -23.22 2.79
N SER A 748 49.46 -22.21 3.31
CA SER A 748 50.90 -22.28 3.65
C SER A 748 51.17 -23.25 4.80
N SER A 749 50.15 -23.67 5.53
CA SER A 749 50.18 -24.68 6.59
C SER A 749 50.04 -26.11 6.07
N LEU A 750 49.59 -26.32 4.83
CA LEU A 750 49.30 -27.66 4.31
C LEU A 750 50.61 -28.42 4.08
N ARG A 751 50.83 -29.47 4.88
CA ARG A 751 52.08 -30.27 4.90
C ARG A 751 51.87 -31.70 4.45
N HIS A 752 50.67 -32.24 4.66
CA HIS A 752 50.37 -33.65 4.48
C HIS A 752 49.13 -33.83 3.62
N ILE A 753 49.23 -34.62 2.55
CA ILE A 753 48.08 -34.94 1.70
C ILE A 753 47.96 -36.46 1.60
N THR A 754 46.77 -36.98 1.85
CA THR A 754 46.42 -38.37 1.58
C THR A 754 45.48 -38.42 0.39
N VAL A 755 45.85 -39.21 -0.62
CA VAL A 755 44.93 -39.61 -1.69
C VAL A 755 44.43 -41.01 -1.32
N SER A 756 43.12 -41.24 -1.29
CA SER A 756 42.56 -42.55 -0.93
C SER A 756 42.22 -43.43 -2.13
N ASP A 757 42.04 -42.85 -3.33
CA ASP A 757 41.85 -43.62 -4.55
C ASP A 757 42.32 -42.88 -5.83
N GLY A 758 42.33 -43.60 -6.95
CA GLY A 758 42.51 -43.04 -8.28
C GLY A 758 43.96 -42.76 -8.68
N ASN A 759 44.18 -42.69 -9.99
CA ASN A 759 45.48 -42.36 -10.55
C ASN A 759 45.82 -40.87 -10.39
N ILE A 760 47.11 -40.57 -10.25
CA ILE A 760 47.58 -39.20 -10.12
C ILE A 760 47.80 -38.61 -11.52
N LEU A 761 47.00 -37.61 -11.87
CA LEU A 761 47.04 -37.00 -13.20
C LEU A 761 48.29 -36.12 -13.41
N ALA A 762 48.60 -35.82 -14.67
CA ALA A 762 49.64 -34.87 -15.01
C ALA A 762 49.39 -33.51 -14.34
N TYR A 763 50.43 -32.91 -13.78
CA TYR A 763 50.40 -31.66 -13.01
C TYR A 763 49.57 -31.65 -11.71
N ALA A 764 49.09 -32.81 -11.22
CA ALA A 764 48.20 -32.89 -10.05
C ALA A 764 48.66 -32.09 -8.82
N PHE A 765 49.94 -32.17 -8.47
CA PHE A 765 50.57 -31.48 -7.34
C PHE A 765 51.66 -30.49 -7.79
N TYR A 766 51.64 -30.10 -9.07
CA TYR A 766 52.69 -29.24 -9.63
C TYR A 766 52.94 -28.01 -8.76
N ASN A 767 54.21 -27.74 -8.44
CA ASN A 767 54.65 -26.57 -7.68
C ASN A 767 54.07 -26.46 -6.25
N CYS A 768 53.61 -27.56 -5.65
CA CYS A 768 53.26 -27.62 -4.23
C CYS A 768 54.52 -27.64 -3.34
N CYS A 769 55.24 -26.51 -3.28
CA CYS A 769 56.55 -26.39 -2.64
C CYS A 769 56.55 -26.69 -1.13
N ASP A 770 55.45 -26.42 -0.44
CA ASP A 770 55.33 -26.58 1.03
C ASP A 770 54.86 -27.98 1.44
N LEU A 771 54.52 -28.85 0.49
CA LEU A 771 54.09 -30.23 0.75
C LEU A 771 55.28 -31.05 1.26
N THR A 772 55.19 -31.63 2.46
CA THR A 772 56.27 -32.42 3.06
C THR A 772 56.08 -33.92 2.93
N SER A 773 54.83 -34.38 2.93
CA SER A 773 54.51 -35.78 2.67
C SER A 773 53.25 -35.96 1.86
N VAL A 774 53.23 -37.02 1.06
CA VAL A 774 52.03 -37.51 0.38
C VAL A 774 51.80 -38.98 0.73
N THR A 775 50.56 -39.36 1.00
CA THR A 775 50.13 -40.75 1.14
C THR A 775 49.37 -41.15 -0.12
N LEU A 776 49.81 -42.25 -0.76
CA LEU A 776 49.26 -42.78 -2.01
C LEU A 776 48.74 -44.21 -1.78
N PRO A 777 47.56 -44.56 -2.30
CA PRO A 777 46.95 -45.87 -2.11
C PRO A 777 47.56 -46.89 -3.08
N ASP A 778 47.46 -48.18 -2.72
CA ASP A 778 47.90 -49.31 -3.54
C ASP A 778 47.11 -49.46 -4.85
N SER A 779 45.97 -48.77 -4.97
CA SER A 779 45.19 -48.65 -6.20
C SER A 779 45.84 -47.76 -7.27
N VAL A 780 46.84 -46.92 -6.92
CA VAL A 780 47.55 -46.10 -7.91
C VAL A 780 48.33 -46.99 -8.86
N SER A 781 47.99 -46.90 -10.15
CA SER A 781 48.64 -47.63 -11.24
C SER A 781 49.44 -46.72 -12.18
N SER A 782 49.16 -45.41 -12.16
CA SER A 782 49.92 -44.43 -12.93
C SER A 782 50.00 -43.06 -12.26
N ILE A 783 51.12 -42.38 -12.48
CA ILE A 783 51.41 -41.00 -12.08
C ILE A 783 51.81 -40.23 -13.34
N GLY A 784 51.06 -39.20 -13.71
CA GLY A 784 51.27 -38.46 -14.96
C GLY A 784 52.52 -37.58 -14.97
N ASP A 785 52.85 -37.06 -16.15
CA ASP A 785 53.98 -36.15 -16.34
C ASP A 785 53.83 -34.90 -15.46
N TYR A 786 54.92 -34.42 -14.89
CA TYR A 786 54.97 -33.21 -14.06
C TYR A 786 54.06 -33.23 -12.81
N ALA A 787 53.51 -34.38 -12.42
CA ALA A 787 52.56 -34.48 -11.32
C ALA A 787 53.11 -33.91 -10.01
N PHE A 788 54.37 -34.17 -9.70
CA PHE A 788 55.07 -33.69 -8.51
C PHE A 788 56.27 -32.79 -8.84
N GLU A 789 56.31 -32.21 -10.05
CA GLU A 789 57.39 -31.29 -10.41
C GLU A 789 57.36 -30.05 -9.51
N TYR A 790 58.53 -29.60 -9.07
CA TYR A 790 58.70 -28.45 -8.18
C TYR A 790 58.03 -28.59 -6.80
N CYS A 791 57.75 -29.81 -6.33
CA CYS A 791 57.39 -30.06 -4.93
C CYS A 791 58.66 -30.11 -4.07
N TYR A 792 59.34 -28.97 -3.88
CA TYR A 792 60.68 -28.95 -3.29
C TYR A 792 60.74 -29.38 -1.81
N GLY A 793 59.64 -29.21 -1.07
CA GLY A 793 59.53 -29.66 0.32
C GLY A 793 59.21 -31.14 0.49
N LEU A 794 58.94 -31.90 -0.59
CA LEU A 794 58.46 -33.28 -0.49
C LEU A 794 59.59 -34.21 0.00
N GLU A 795 59.52 -34.60 1.26
CA GLU A 795 60.52 -35.44 1.92
C GLU A 795 60.12 -36.92 1.94
N THR A 796 58.82 -37.19 2.11
CA THR A 796 58.32 -38.56 2.32
C THR A 796 57.13 -38.89 1.42
N VAL A 797 57.14 -40.09 0.86
CA VAL A 797 56.02 -40.70 0.15
C VAL A 797 55.61 -41.96 0.90
N ASN A 798 54.42 -41.95 1.46
CA ASN A 798 53.83 -43.09 2.13
C ASN A 798 52.96 -43.86 1.12
N TYR A 799 53.34 -45.07 0.77
CA TYR A 799 52.58 -45.92 -0.15
C TYR A 799 51.96 -47.08 0.63
N THR A 800 50.64 -47.26 0.51
CA THR A 800 49.94 -48.32 1.27
C THR A 800 50.21 -49.72 0.73
N GLY A 801 50.69 -49.82 -0.52
CA GLY A 801 51.05 -51.10 -1.15
C GLY A 801 52.49 -51.53 -0.90
N THR A 802 52.82 -52.70 -1.43
CA THR A 802 54.17 -53.27 -1.41
C THR A 802 55.15 -52.50 -2.30
N LYS A 803 56.44 -52.73 -2.10
CA LYS A 803 57.48 -52.16 -2.95
C LYS A 803 57.36 -52.64 -4.40
N GLU A 804 57.01 -53.90 -4.62
CA GLU A 804 56.81 -54.48 -5.94
C GLU A 804 55.66 -53.80 -6.69
N GLN A 805 54.56 -53.48 -6.00
CA GLN A 805 53.45 -52.71 -6.57
C GLN A 805 53.88 -51.30 -6.94
N TRP A 806 54.69 -50.63 -6.10
CA TRP A 806 55.24 -49.31 -6.40
C TRP A 806 56.12 -49.32 -7.67
N GLU A 807 57.01 -50.29 -7.80
CA GLU A 807 57.89 -50.43 -8.96
C GLU A 807 57.13 -50.73 -10.27
N ALA A 808 55.89 -51.23 -10.17
CA ALA A 808 55.00 -51.44 -11.31
C ALA A 808 54.21 -50.19 -11.73
N ILE A 809 54.22 -49.10 -10.95
CA ILE A 809 53.53 -47.86 -11.28
C ILE A 809 54.17 -47.20 -12.49
N LEU A 810 53.35 -46.83 -13.49
CA LEU A 810 53.81 -46.03 -14.62
C LEU A 810 53.99 -44.57 -14.18
N ILE A 811 55.23 -44.17 -13.91
CA ILE A 811 55.60 -42.80 -13.53
C ILE A 811 56.04 -42.02 -14.78
N GLY A 812 55.30 -40.96 -15.10
CA GLY A 812 55.57 -40.03 -16.20
C GLY A 812 56.82 -39.18 -15.96
N GLU A 813 57.22 -38.45 -17.01
CA GLU A 813 58.44 -37.64 -16.98
C GLU A 813 58.31 -36.46 -16.00
N TYR A 814 59.47 -35.93 -15.54
CA TYR A 814 59.55 -34.74 -14.68
C TYR A 814 58.78 -34.89 -13.34
N ASN A 815 59.09 -35.95 -12.60
CA ASN A 815 58.59 -36.18 -11.24
C ASN A 815 59.76 -36.26 -10.25
N THR A 816 60.75 -35.37 -10.38
CA THR A 816 62.02 -35.47 -9.65
C THR A 816 61.85 -35.41 -8.12
N SER A 817 60.96 -34.54 -7.61
CA SER A 817 60.67 -34.50 -6.17
C SER A 817 60.09 -35.82 -5.66
N LEU A 818 59.15 -36.42 -6.39
CA LEU A 818 58.59 -37.72 -6.04
C LEU A 818 59.69 -38.80 -6.03
N ILE A 819 60.57 -38.82 -7.04
CA ILE A 819 61.64 -39.81 -7.18
C ILE A 819 62.70 -39.66 -6.08
N ASN A 820 62.97 -38.45 -5.60
CA ASN A 820 63.98 -38.19 -4.57
C ASN A 820 63.48 -38.38 -3.13
N ALA A 821 62.16 -38.26 -2.88
CA ALA A 821 61.58 -38.45 -1.56
C ALA A 821 61.82 -39.87 -0.99
N THR A 822 61.83 -40.02 0.33
CA THR A 822 61.91 -41.32 0.99
C THR A 822 60.59 -42.07 0.81
N LYS A 823 60.63 -43.35 0.40
CA LYS A 823 59.42 -44.18 0.23
C LYS A 823 59.25 -45.07 1.45
N ASN A 824 58.08 -45.00 2.07
CA ASN A 824 57.59 -45.97 3.04
C ASN A 824 56.57 -46.87 2.34
N TYR A 825 56.75 -48.18 2.41
CA TYR A 825 55.85 -49.17 1.79
C TYR A 825 55.01 -49.84 2.88
N GLU A 826 53.89 -50.45 2.47
CA GLU A 826 52.93 -51.10 3.37
C GLU A 826 52.49 -50.13 4.49
N TYR A 827 52.40 -48.85 4.15
CA TYR A 827 52.08 -47.80 5.11
C TYR A 827 50.62 -47.93 5.55
N VAL A 828 50.41 -47.95 6.87
CA VAL A 828 49.09 -47.91 7.49
C VAL A 828 48.94 -46.52 8.09
N ALA A 829 48.02 -45.74 7.51
CA ALA A 829 47.76 -44.34 7.87
C ALA A 829 47.15 -44.18 9.27
#